data_AF-A0A836B4Y9-F1
#
_entry.id   AF-A0A836B4Y9-F1
#
_cell.length_a   1.000
_cell.length_b   1.000
_cell.length_c   1.000
_cell.angle_alpha   90.00
_cell.angle_beta   90.00
_cell.angle_gamma   90.00
#
_symmetry.space_group_name_H-M   'P 1'
#
loop_
_entity.id
_entity.type
_entity.pdbx_description
1 polymer ?
#
loop_
_entity_poly.entity_id
_entity_poly.type
_entity_poly.pdbx_seq_one_letter_code
_entity_poly.pdbx_strand_id
1 'polypeptide(L)'
;MSGHGCFKRLVYHGQYPLLYIDDCSNHFDLGLLVGSTFAKVINERVRLSLAFAKVQAYCSTNWGRQLLAALKDTHRVAFPTYYAELMGTAAGAELPLDTVFMLNLRQEILAAGDTPAGQEAVQAWLAARRQQQQQREGNKQEEEAEKQKEDEEEGEGEGEGGEAAGGAGCRRGAAARCAFGGAPGVGLTAAATAAALRLSELGLLPEHASRTGPEAGAAAQRHGGHRHGLGAQEVAEAARAEASEPAAGAARPEGLEPAWGSAESQLERRRLVRRLAQSLQRGGCVDDLAALAAALAAGSGLQAELELGAELGMGLEEEGEEGRGRGRGRGRGRGRGVGEEEEEEEEEEEVEAQAGPSSAGAEAGAGAAAAAAAAAAGQAGDLPVDGDDSGSGVGGGPYIDPVSVDACSDVAVRLLEGGGDAPPGAPPRLLLLGHNEDMTNDTLGRVYFVRASMPGRAAWFALTYAGELPSTAFGANTAGVAFTLNALYPTDAVLPGLGRNFLSRRLLDAASDQEALAVLGVEGQATGRSVNLMATTPGRQGVVNVEVGPGGSYDLLQLRPEADDWYFHANAYARLPQPQKTDNSSVHRMARAAQFPLPSSARDVLAILGDTADTQFPIYRTGDYGGLVYTLCTVLFDLLGGTMTVFHGNPKTGVAGSVLSLSTLLPRGTWGEAAADQHHQRL
;
A
#
# COMPACT_ATOMS: atom_id res chain seq x y z
N MET A 1 1.99 6.32 34.63
CA MET A 1 1.35 5.04 34.25
C MET A 1 0.22 5.32 33.27
N SER A 2 0.48 5.13 31.99
CA SER A 2 -0.44 4.68 30.94
C SER A 2 0.37 4.63 29.65
N GLY A 3 1.15 3.55 29.49
CA GLY A 3 1.86 3.31 28.23
C GLY A 3 0.84 3.36 27.10
N HIS A 4 1.07 4.23 26.13
CA HIS A 4 0.25 4.32 24.92
C HIS A 4 0.47 3.02 24.14
N GLY A 5 -0.34 2.02 24.46
CA GLY A 5 -0.27 0.68 23.90
C GLY A 5 -1.19 0.60 22.70
N CYS A 6 -0.73 -0.03 21.64
CA CYS A 6 -1.62 -0.44 20.57
C CYS A 6 -2.54 -1.55 21.08
N PHE A 7 -3.82 -1.48 20.76
CA PHE A 7 -4.84 -2.47 21.11
C PHE A 7 -5.23 -3.26 19.88
N LYS A 8 -5.58 -4.53 20.05
CA LYS A 8 -6.07 -5.36 18.96
C LYS A 8 -7.28 -6.19 19.34
N ARG A 9 -8.13 -6.46 18.36
CA ARG A 9 -9.22 -7.45 18.44
C ARG A 9 -9.42 -8.07 17.06
N LEU A 10 -9.41 -9.39 16.98
CA LEU A 10 -9.73 -10.12 15.76
C LEU A 10 -11.17 -10.64 15.84
N VAL A 11 -11.98 -10.32 14.84
CA VAL A 11 -13.37 -10.78 14.67
C VAL A 11 -13.50 -11.45 13.32
N TYR A 12 -14.45 -12.37 13.17
CA TYR A 12 -14.74 -13.02 11.89
C TYR A 12 -16.12 -12.60 11.40
N HIS A 13 -16.19 -12.08 10.17
CA HIS A 13 -17.42 -11.74 9.47
C HIS A 13 -17.63 -12.72 8.33
N GLY A 14 -18.42 -13.77 8.59
CA GLY A 14 -18.48 -14.92 7.69
C GLY A 14 -17.09 -15.55 7.55
N GLN A 15 -16.59 -15.63 6.32
CA GLN A 15 -15.26 -16.17 6.02
C GLN A 15 -14.11 -15.14 6.10
N TYR A 16 -14.41 -13.86 6.27
CA TYR A 16 -13.39 -12.80 6.25
C TYR A 16 -12.97 -12.42 7.68
N PRO A 17 -11.66 -12.53 8.03
CA PRO A 17 -11.15 -11.97 9.26
C PRO A 17 -11.16 -10.44 9.22
N LEU A 18 -11.54 -9.79 10.32
CA LEU A 18 -11.44 -8.35 10.54
C LEU A 18 -10.59 -8.08 11.78
N LEU A 19 -9.42 -7.46 11.57
CA LEU A 19 -8.52 -7.03 12.63
C LEU A 19 -8.78 -5.55 12.97
N TYR A 20 -9.27 -5.30 14.18
CA TYR A 20 -9.30 -3.97 14.78
C TYR A 20 -7.95 -3.65 15.42
N ILE A 21 -7.42 -2.47 15.15
CA ILE A 21 -6.17 -1.94 15.70
C ILE A 21 -6.40 -0.52 16.19
N ASP A 22 -6.32 -0.26 17.49
CA ASP A 22 -6.59 1.07 18.06
C ASP A 22 -5.39 1.62 18.83
N ASP A 23 -5.24 2.95 18.78
CA ASP A 23 -4.21 3.71 19.51
C ASP A 23 -2.77 3.25 19.23
N CYS A 24 -2.51 2.72 18.03
CA CYS A 24 -1.16 2.43 17.57
C CYS A 24 -0.38 3.74 17.41
N SER A 25 0.80 3.82 18.05
CA SER A 25 1.60 5.05 18.09
C SER A 25 2.46 5.28 16.85
N ASN A 26 2.73 4.23 16.06
CA ASN A 26 3.53 4.31 14.85
C ASN A 26 3.14 3.20 13.85
N HIS A 27 3.49 3.43 12.59
CA HIS A 27 3.18 2.52 11.50
C HIS A 27 3.93 1.18 11.57
N PHE A 28 5.15 1.15 12.14
CA PHE A 28 5.88 -0.11 12.31
C PHE A 28 5.11 -1.08 13.23
N ASP A 29 4.61 -0.60 14.36
CA ASP A 29 3.82 -1.43 15.28
C ASP A 29 2.48 -1.85 14.68
N LEU A 30 1.84 -0.98 13.89
CA LEU A 30 0.64 -1.35 13.12
C LEU A 30 0.96 -2.51 12.17
N GLY A 31 2.02 -2.36 11.38
CA GLY A 31 2.49 -3.40 10.47
C GLY A 31 2.87 -4.69 11.20
N LEU A 32 3.55 -4.59 12.34
CA LEU A 32 3.96 -5.73 13.18
C LEU A 32 2.75 -6.52 13.69
N LEU A 33 1.68 -5.84 14.08
CA LEU A 33 0.44 -6.49 14.50
C LEU A 33 -0.27 -7.20 13.36
N VAL A 34 -0.34 -6.58 12.18
CA VAL A 34 -0.88 -7.23 10.98
C VAL A 34 -0.05 -8.47 10.65
N GLY A 35 1.27 -8.31 10.57
CA GLY A 35 2.21 -9.38 10.23
C GLY A 35 2.14 -10.56 11.19
N SER A 36 2.17 -10.30 12.50
CA SER A 36 2.10 -11.36 13.52
C SER A 36 0.74 -12.04 13.59
N THR A 37 -0.35 -11.30 13.39
CA THR A 37 -1.71 -11.86 13.40
C THR A 37 -1.95 -12.77 12.19
N PHE A 38 -1.44 -12.40 11.02
CA PHE A 38 -1.69 -13.12 9.77
C PHE A 38 -0.46 -13.86 9.21
N ALA A 39 0.58 -14.08 10.02
CA ALA A 39 1.87 -14.64 9.58
C ALA A 39 1.70 -15.90 8.72
N LYS A 40 0.87 -16.85 9.16
CA LYS A 40 0.58 -18.10 8.43
C LYS A 40 -0.02 -17.84 7.05
N VAL A 41 -1.01 -16.97 6.96
CA VAL A 41 -1.73 -16.64 5.71
C VAL A 41 -0.80 -15.92 4.72
N ILE A 42 0.03 -15.00 5.23
CA ILE A 42 1.04 -14.28 4.44
C ILE A 42 2.06 -15.26 3.85
N ASN A 43 2.63 -16.14 4.69
CA ASN A 43 3.59 -17.16 4.24
C ASN A 43 2.98 -18.12 3.21
N GLU A 44 1.71 -18.51 3.40
CA GLU A 44 1.03 -19.40 2.46
C GLU A 44 0.83 -18.73 1.09
N ARG A 45 0.42 -17.46 1.06
CA ARG A 45 0.27 -16.70 -0.20
C ARG A 45 1.60 -16.57 -0.92
N VAL A 46 2.68 -16.19 -0.21
CA VAL A 46 4.04 -16.11 -0.77
C VAL A 46 4.45 -17.42 -1.44
N ARG A 47 4.16 -18.56 -0.80
CA ARG A 47 4.52 -19.89 -1.32
C ARG A 47 3.71 -20.30 -2.55
N LEU A 48 2.44 -19.94 -2.62
CA LEU A 48 1.51 -20.39 -3.66
C LEU A 48 1.46 -19.47 -4.88
N SER A 49 1.85 -18.21 -4.73
CA SER A 49 1.69 -17.21 -5.78
C SER A 49 2.70 -17.39 -6.91
N LEU A 50 2.21 -17.84 -8.08
CA LEU A 50 3.02 -17.93 -9.30
C LEU A 50 3.49 -16.55 -9.77
N ALA A 51 2.66 -15.53 -9.64
CA ALA A 51 3.02 -14.17 -10.00
C ALA A 51 4.15 -13.64 -9.10
N PHE A 52 4.10 -13.94 -7.79
CA PHE A 52 5.20 -13.60 -6.90
C PHE A 52 6.49 -14.35 -7.24
N ALA A 53 6.41 -15.64 -7.57
CA ALA A 53 7.59 -16.41 -7.99
C ALA A 53 8.27 -15.80 -9.23
N LYS A 54 7.50 -15.28 -10.18
CA LYS A 54 8.03 -14.54 -11.34
C LYS A 54 8.75 -13.24 -10.94
N VAL A 55 8.14 -12.44 -10.07
CA VAL A 55 8.76 -11.22 -9.52
C VAL A 55 10.09 -11.56 -8.85
N GLN A 56 10.10 -12.58 -8.00
CA GLN A 56 11.31 -13.03 -7.31
C GLN A 56 12.39 -13.51 -8.28
N ALA A 57 12.02 -14.24 -9.33
CA ALA A 57 12.95 -14.68 -10.37
C ALA A 57 13.56 -13.48 -11.11
N TYR A 58 12.74 -12.49 -11.48
CA TYR A 58 13.22 -11.26 -12.12
C TYR A 58 14.16 -10.47 -11.22
N CYS A 59 13.78 -10.25 -9.95
CA CYS A 59 14.60 -9.57 -8.95
C CYS A 59 15.89 -10.33 -8.61
N SER A 60 16.00 -11.61 -8.96
CA SER A 60 17.23 -12.40 -8.82
C SER A 60 18.23 -12.16 -9.96
N THR A 61 17.88 -11.41 -11.00
CA THR A 61 18.82 -10.99 -12.05
C THR A 61 19.65 -9.78 -11.62
N ASN A 62 20.77 -9.49 -12.31
CA ASN A 62 21.58 -8.30 -12.02
C ASN A 62 20.80 -6.99 -12.18
N TRP A 63 19.89 -6.95 -13.15
CA TRP A 63 19.06 -5.80 -13.50
C TRP A 63 17.93 -5.63 -12.48
N GLY A 64 17.23 -6.73 -12.18
CA GLY A 64 16.16 -6.76 -11.19
C GLY A 64 16.62 -6.42 -9.78
N ARG A 65 17.83 -6.84 -9.36
CA ARG A 65 18.40 -6.41 -8.07
C ARG A 65 18.62 -4.90 -7.99
N GLN A 66 19.13 -4.30 -9.07
CA GLN A 66 19.34 -2.84 -9.14
C GLN A 66 18.02 -2.08 -9.13
N LEU A 67 17.01 -2.59 -9.84
CA LEU A 67 15.67 -2.01 -9.82
C LEU A 67 15.05 -2.12 -8.43
N LEU A 68 15.09 -3.29 -7.80
CA LEU A 68 14.56 -3.50 -6.45
C LEU A 68 15.21 -2.56 -5.42
N ALA A 69 16.54 -2.41 -5.46
CA ALA A 69 17.24 -1.46 -4.61
C ALA A 69 16.77 -0.02 -4.84
N ALA A 70 16.65 0.40 -6.11
CA ALA A 70 16.15 1.73 -6.45
C ALA A 70 14.71 1.97 -5.97
N LEU A 71 13.84 0.97 -6.16
CA LEU A 71 12.46 1.02 -5.68
C LEU A 71 12.43 1.19 -4.17
N LYS A 72 13.21 0.41 -3.42
CA LYS A 72 13.30 0.55 -1.96
C LYS A 72 13.74 1.95 -1.54
N ASP A 73 14.78 2.50 -2.18
CA ASP A 73 15.24 3.87 -1.90
C ASP A 73 14.16 4.91 -2.19
N THR A 74 13.52 4.84 -3.37
CA THR A 74 12.43 5.73 -3.76
C THR A 74 11.29 5.70 -2.74
N HIS A 75 10.87 4.52 -2.29
CA HIS A 75 9.74 4.38 -1.37
C HIS A 75 10.11 4.72 0.07
N ARG A 76 11.33 4.43 0.50
CA ARG A 76 11.84 4.82 1.83
C ARG A 76 11.84 6.35 1.98
N VAL A 77 12.22 7.07 0.92
CA VAL A 77 12.23 8.55 0.91
C VAL A 77 10.82 9.12 0.75
N ALA A 78 10.03 8.61 -0.21
CA ALA A 78 8.71 9.16 -0.51
C ALA A 78 7.65 8.80 0.56
N PHE A 79 7.78 7.64 1.19
CA PHE A 79 6.77 7.05 2.07
C PHE A 79 7.39 6.41 3.33
N PRO A 80 8.14 7.17 4.16
CA PRO A 80 8.88 6.59 5.29
C PRO A 80 7.98 5.86 6.29
N THR A 81 6.75 6.33 6.48
CA THR A 81 5.76 5.70 7.38
C THR A 81 5.23 4.37 6.83
N TYR A 82 4.87 4.31 5.54
CA TYR A 82 4.37 3.07 4.93
C TYR A 82 5.50 2.06 4.69
N TYR A 83 6.72 2.53 4.46
CA TYR A 83 7.91 1.68 4.45
C TYR A 83 8.13 1.03 5.83
N ALA A 84 7.95 1.80 6.91
CA ALA A 84 7.97 1.28 8.27
C ALA A 84 6.85 0.28 8.55
N GLU A 85 5.64 0.52 8.03
CA GLU A 85 4.53 -0.45 8.08
C GLU A 85 4.93 -1.80 7.46
N LEU A 86 5.55 -1.78 6.27
CA LEU A 86 6.04 -3.00 5.62
C LEU A 86 7.17 -3.69 6.40
N MET A 87 8.08 -2.93 7.01
CA MET A 87 9.10 -3.50 7.91
C MET A 87 8.44 -4.21 9.10
N GLY A 88 7.41 -3.62 9.69
CA GLY A 88 6.62 -4.24 10.74
C GLY A 88 5.97 -5.53 10.27
N THR A 89 5.28 -5.49 9.12
CA THR A 89 4.63 -6.67 8.53
C THR A 89 5.62 -7.79 8.24
N ALA A 90 6.80 -7.47 7.71
CA ALA A 90 7.87 -8.44 7.48
C ALA A 90 8.39 -9.05 8.78
N ALA A 91 8.65 -8.24 9.81
CA ALA A 91 9.05 -8.73 11.12
C ALA A 91 8.00 -9.68 11.73
N GLY A 92 6.72 -9.28 11.70
CA GLY A 92 5.62 -10.06 12.27
C GLY A 92 5.32 -11.35 11.52
N ALA A 93 5.45 -11.32 10.19
CA ALA A 93 5.30 -12.50 9.35
C ALA A 93 6.56 -13.40 9.32
N GLU A 94 7.64 -12.97 9.97
CA GLU A 94 8.96 -13.61 9.96
C GLU A 94 9.54 -13.83 8.54
N LEU A 95 9.31 -12.85 7.66
CA LEU A 95 9.80 -12.86 6.29
C LEU A 95 10.89 -11.80 6.07
N PRO A 96 11.81 -12.01 5.10
CA PRO A 96 12.71 -10.94 4.68
C PRO A 96 11.93 -9.72 4.17
N LEU A 97 12.40 -8.51 4.46
CA LEU A 97 11.77 -7.26 4.00
C LEU A 97 11.54 -7.27 2.48
N ASP A 98 12.53 -7.71 1.70
CA ASP A 98 12.44 -7.77 0.24
C ASP A 98 11.27 -8.65 -0.24
N THR A 99 10.91 -9.72 0.51
CA THR A 99 9.79 -10.59 0.15
C THR A 99 8.46 -9.82 0.23
N VAL A 100 8.23 -9.13 1.34
CA VAL A 100 7.02 -8.32 1.55
C VAL A 100 7.03 -7.10 0.63
N PHE A 101 8.17 -6.48 0.41
CA PHE A 101 8.31 -5.33 -0.48
C PHE A 101 8.00 -5.69 -1.94
N MET A 102 8.51 -6.83 -2.43
CA MET A 102 8.21 -7.34 -3.78
C MET A 102 6.73 -7.66 -3.98
N LEU A 103 6.01 -8.17 -2.97
CA LEU A 103 4.56 -8.36 -3.05
C LEU A 103 3.84 -7.04 -3.33
N ASN A 104 4.30 -5.95 -2.72
CA ASN A 104 3.67 -4.63 -2.83
C ASN A 104 4.00 -3.90 -4.13
N LEU A 105 5.08 -4.28 -4.82
CA LEU A 105 5.50 -3.69 -6.08
C LEU A 105 5.43 -4.67 -7.27
N ARG A 106 4.58 -5.70 -7.15
CA ARG A 106 4.44 -6.76 -8.14
C ARG A 106 4.16 -6.19 -9.53
N GLN A 107 3.22 -5.26 -9.64
CA GLN A 107 2.81 -4.71 -10.94
C GLN A 107 3.93 -3.87 -11.57
N GLU A 108 4.62 -3.06 -10.79
CA GLU A 108 5.72 -2.21 -11.24
C GLU A 108 6.89 -3.06 -11.74
N ILE A 109 7.22 -4.12 -11.01
CA ILE A 109 8.32 -5.02 -11.37
C ILE A 109 7.97 -5.85 -12.61
N LEU A 110 6.73 -6.37 -12.70
CA LEU A 110 6.30 -7.12 -13.88
C LEU A 110 6.17 -6.22 -15.13
N ALA A 111 5.67 -4.98 -14.97
CA ALA A 111 5.64 -4.01 -16.07
C ALA A 111 7.05 -3.72 -16.62
N ALA A 112 8.05 -3.67 -15.75
CA ALA A 112 9.45 -3.51 -16.13
C ALA A 112 10.07 -4.77 -16.78
N GLY A 113 9.62 -5.97 -16.41
CA GLY A 113 10.26 -7.23 -16.81
C GLY A 113 9.61 -7.96 -17.99
N ASP A 114 8.29 -7.85 -18.15
CA ASP A 114 7.50 -8.77 -18.99
C ASP A 114 7.22 -8.27 -20.41
N THR A 115 7.53 -7.01 -20.73
CA THR A 115 7.31 -6.45 -22.08
C THR A 115 8.63 -6.00 -22.71
N PRO A 116 8.78 -6.07 -24.05
CA PRO A 116 9.94 -5.49 -24.73
C PRO A 116 10.14 -4.00 -24.37
N ALA A 117 9.05 -3.22 -24.33
CA ALA A 117 9.08 -1.81 -23.95
C ALA A 117 9.57 -1.60 -22.50
N GLY A 118 9.09 -2.42 -21.56
CA GLY A 118 9.52 -2.40 -20.16
C GLY A 118 11.00 -2.75 -20.02
N GLN A 119 11.46 -3.78 -20.73
CA GLN A 119 12.87 -4.18 -20.74
C GLN A 119 13.75 -3.06 -21.30
N GLU A 120 13.37 -2.45 -22.43
CA GLU A 120 14.06 -1.28 -22.99
C GLU A 120 14.08 -0.10 -22.01
N ALA A 121 12.98 0.16 -21.30
CA ALA A 121 12.91 1.21 -20.28
C ALA A 121 13.88 0.95 -19.13
N VAL A 122 14.01 -0.30 -18.64
CA VAL A 122 14.99 -0.68 -17.61
C VAL A 122 16.42 -0.47 -18.11
N GLN A 123 16.71 -0.85 -19.36
CA GLN A 123 18.03 -0.66 -19.98
C GLN A 123 18.40 0.82 -20.06
N ALA A 124 17.48 1.64 -20.57
CA ALA A 124 17.65 3.09 -20.69
C ALA A 124 17.84 3.75 -19.32
N TRP A 125 17.01 3.38 -18.33
CA TRP A 125 17.12 3.87 -16.96
C TRP A 125 18.49 3.53 -16.34
N LEU A 126 18.96 2.29 -16.48
CA LEU A 126 20.27 1.90 -15.96
C LEU A 126 21.43 2.60 -16.67
N ALA A 127 21.31 2.85 -17.98
CA ALA A 127 22.29 3.62 -18.72
C ALA A 127 22.37 5.07 -18.22
N ALA A 128 21.22 5.73 -18.05
CA ALA A 128 21.13 7.08 -17.50
C ALA A 128 21.71 7.16 -16.09
N ARG A 129 21.41 6.16 -15.23
CA ARG A 129 21.94 6.10 -13.87
C ARG A 129 23.48 5.96 -13.85
N ARG A 130 24.05 5.12 -14.72
CA ARG A 130 25.52 5.00 -14.85
C ARG A 130 26.17 6.31 -15.27
N GLN A 131 25.57 7.02 -16.23
CA GLN A 131 26.07 8.33 -16.67
C GLN A 131 26.03 9.37 -15.54
N GLN A 132 24.92 9.44 -14.80
CA GLN A 132 24.81 10.34 -13.64
C GLN A 132 25.84 10.02 -12.55
N GLN A 133 26.13 8.74 -12.30
CA GLN A 133 27.15 8.35 -11.34
C GLN A 133 28.54 8.79 -11.79
N GLN A 134 28.90 8.56 -13.06
CA GLN A 134 30.18 8.99 -13.63
C GLN A 134 30.33 10.51 -13.57
N GLN A 135 29.28 11.27 -13.86
CA GLN A 135 29.28 12.73 -13.73
C GLN A 135 29.50 13.17 -12.29
N ARG A 136 28.81 12.56 -11.32
CA ARG A 136 29.00 12.88 -9.89
C ARG A 136 30.41 12.57 -9.39
N GLU A 137 31.00 11.47 -9.84
CA GLU A 137 32.38 11.10 -9.52
C GLU A 137 33.37 12.07 -10.16
N GLY A 138 33.15 12.48 -11.41
CA GLY A 138 33.94 13.51 -12.08
C GLY A 138 33.87 14.86 -11.36
N ASN A 139 32.68 15.35 -11.04
CA ASN A 139 32.50 16.62 -10.32
C ASN A 139 33.18 16.59 -8.94
N LYS A 140 33.11 15.46 -8.21
CA LYS A 140 33.81 15.32 -6.93
C LYS A 140 35.33 15.39 -7.10
N GLN A 141 35.87 14.76 -8.13
CA GLN A 141 37.31 14.82 -8.43
C GLN A 141 37.75 16.23 -8.81
N GLU A 142 36.91 16.98 -9.54
CA GLU A 142 37.16 18.39 -9.85
C GLU A 142 37.12 19.26 -8.59
N GLU A 143 36.11 19.13 -7.74
CA GLU A 143 36.03 19.84 -6.45
C GLU A 143 37.21 19.53 -5.53
N GLU A 144 37.64 18.25 -5.45
CA GLU A 144 38.83 17.85 -4.68
C GLU A 144 40.12 18.41 -5.26
N ALA A 145 40.24 18.50 -6.60
CA ALA A 145 41.39 19.07 -7.27
C ALA A 145 41.46 20.61 -7.16
N GLU A 146 40.32 21.30 -7.20
CA GLU A 146 40.23 22.74 -6.95
C GLU A 146 40.61 23.05 -5.50
N LYS A 147 40.09 22.27 -4.54
CA LYS A 147 40.44 22.44 -3.13
C LYS A 147 41.92 22.19 -2.84
N GLN A 148 42.53 21.20 -3.50
CA GLN A 148 43.98 20.98 -3.40
C GLN A 148 44.79 22.15 -3.97
N LYS A 149 44.33 22.79 -5.05
CA LYS A 149 45.00 23.99 -5.60
C LYS A 149 44.83 25.21 -4.71
N GLU A 150 43.67 25.40 -4.10
CA GLU A 150 43.44 26.47 -3.11
C GLU A 150 44.33 26.28 -1.87
N ASP A 151 44.43 25.05 -1.37
CA ASP A 151 45.32 24.71 -0.24
C ASP A 151 46.82 24.90 -0.61
N GLU A 152 47.21 24.67 -1.88
CA GLU A 152 48.57 24.94 -2.39
C GLU A 152 48.85 26.45 -2.55
N GLU A 153 47.89 27.25 -3.06
CA GLU A 153 48.03 28.70 -3.21
C GLU A 153 48.00 29.45 -1.87
N GLU A 154 47.21 28.98 -0.87
CA GLU A 154 47.26 29.51 0.50
C GLU A 154 48.55 29.13 1.23
N GLY A 155 49.15 27.98 0.89
CA GLY A 155 50.45 27.55 1.43
C GLY A 155 51.66 28.33 0.89
N GLU A 156 51.55 28.97 -0.27
CA GLU A 156 52.62 29.80 -0.86
C GLU A 156 52.53 31.30 -0.48
N GLY A 157 51.47 31.73 0.22
CA GLY A 157 51.25 33.11 0.66
C GLY A 157 51.88 33.52 1.99
N GLU A 158 52.37 32.58 2.81
CA GLU A 158 53.09 32.87 4.06
C GLU A 158 54.61 32.93 3.82
N GLY A 159 55.05 33.86 2.97
CA GLY A 159 56.46 34.09 2.68
C GLY A 159 56.72 35.50 2.17
N GLU A 160 57.18 36.36 3.08
CA GLU A 160 57.85 37.66 2.87
C GLU A 160 57.00 38.96 2.87
N GLY A 161 57.12 39.72 3.99
CA GLY A 161 57.47 41.15 3.89
C GLY A 161 56.68 42.18 4.72
N GLY A 162 57.23 42.57 5.88
CA GLY A 162 57.53 44.00 6.18
C GLY A 162 56.54 44.88 6.95
N GLU A 163 56.99 45.38 8.10
CA GLU A 163 56.40 46.44 8.94
C GLU A 163 56.20 47.79 8.21
N ALA A 164 55.09 48.51 8.49
CA ALA A 164 55.09 49.82 9.18
C ALA A 164 53.77 50.64 9.05
N ALA A 165 53.32 51.13 10.22
CA ALA A 165 52.69 52.43 10.51
C ALA A 165 51.32 52.86 9.92
N GLY A 166 50.38 53.18 10.84
CA GLY A 166 49.74 54.51 10.84
C GLY A 166 48.23 54.60 10.59
N GLY A 167 47.45 54.71 11.66
CA GLY A 167 46.46 55.79 11.86
C GLY A 167 45.14 55.85 11.06
N ALA A 168 44.04 55.78 11.83
CA ALA A 168 42.76 56.49 11.66
C ALA A 168 41.76 56.07 10.57
N GLY A 169 40.47 56.03 10.95
CA GLY A 169 39.38 56.34 10.01
C GLY A 169 38.12 55.47 10.10
N CYS A 170 37.14 55.93 10.88
CA CYS A 170 35.75 55.47 10.88
C CYS A 170 35.00 55.84 9.57
N ARG A 171 34.11 54.96 9.06
CA ARG A 171 32.79 55.21 8.37
C ARG A 171 32.32 53.91 7.69
N ARG A 172 31.19 53.30 8.09
CA ARG A 172 29.77 53.53 7.72
C ARG A 172 29.36 53.19 6.27
N GLY A 173 28.48 52.18 6.17
CA GLY A 173 27.41 52.00 5.17
C GLY A 173 27.83 51.25 3.90
N ALA A 174 27.01 50.46 3.21
CA ALA A 174 25.69 49.89 3.42
C ALA A 174 25.46 48.91 2.22
N ALA A 175 24.70 47.84 2.46
CA ALA A 175 23.83 47.08 1.54
C ALA A 175 24.28 46.81 0.06
N ALA A 176 24.33 45.54 -0.33
CA ALA A 176 23.31 44.93 -1.22
C ALA A 176 23.56 43.43 -1.46
N ARG A 177 22.43 42.73 -1.61
CA ARG A 177 22.18 41.31 -1.87
C ARG A 177 22.98 40.69 -3.03
N CYS A 178 23.31 39.41 -2.90
CA CYS A 178 22.87 38.35 -3.82
C CYS A 178 22.99 36.99 -3.12
N ALA A 179 21.90 36.21 -3.18
CA ALA A 179 21.78 34.88 -2.62
C ALA A 179 22.07 33.86 -3.73
N PHE A 180 22.97 32.90 -3.47
CA PHE A 180 22.93 31.53 -3.97
C PHE A 180 24.03 30.70 -3.32
N GLY A 181 23.71 29.44 -2.98
CA GLY A 181 24.66 28.33 -2.95
C GLY A 181 25.45 28.11 -1.66
N GLY A 182 24.99 27.17 -0.84
CA GLY A 182 25.80 26.56 0.23
C GLY A 182 25.36 25.11 0.43
N ALA A 183 26.19 24.16 0.01
CA ALA A 183 26.05 22.73 0.21
C ALA A 183 26.09 22.35 1.72
N PRO A 184 25.56 21.19 2.14
CA PRO A 184 25.89 20.61 3.43
C PRO A 184 26.80 19.38 3.24
N GLY A 185 28.08 19.57 3.50
CA GLY A 185 29.00 18.52 3.92
C GLY A 185 29.26 18.67 5.43
N VAL A 186 29.19 17.56 6.15
CA VAL A 186 29.49 17.40 7.59
C VAL A 186 28.42 17.95 8.54
N GLY A 187 27.29 17.25 8.57
CA GLY A 187 26.35 17.24 9.68
C GLY A 187 25.81 15.82 9.86
N LEU A 188 26.57 14.95 10.52
CA LEU A 188 25.97 13.77 11.17
C LEU A 188 24.99 14.32 12.21
N THR A 189 23.72 14.41 11.82
CA THR A 189 22.66 15.00 12.64
C THR A 189 22.51 14.20 13.94
N ALA A 190 22.04 14.84 15.01
CA ALA A 190 21.79 14.20 16.30
C ALA A 190 20.93 12.91 16.20
N ALA A 191 20.14 12.77 15.13
CA ALA A 191 19.38 11.56 14.81
C ALA A 191 20.27 10.36 14.44
N ALA A 192 21.38 10.56 13.72
CA ALA A 192 22.33 9.51 13.38
C ALA A 192 23.13 9.04 14.62
N THR A 193 23.49 9.98 15.49
CA THR A 193 24.15 9.68 16.78
C THR A 193 23.20 8.94 17.73
N ALA A 194 21.93 9.33 17.77
CA ALA A 194 20.90 8.61 18.52
C ALA A 194 20.71 7.19 17.96
N ALA A 195 20.63 7.02 16.63
CA ALA A 195 20.50 5.71 15.99
C ALA A 195 21.70 4.79 16.27
N ALA A 196 22.93 5.32 16.28
CA ALA A 196 24.14 4.57 16.59
C ALA A 196 24.19 4.10 18.06
N LEU A 197 23.80 4.95 19.00
CA LEU A 197 23.66 4.58 20.43
C LEU A 197 22.58 3.51 20.62
N ARG A 198 21.47 3.57 19.88
CA ARG A 198 20.37 2.59 19.94
C ARG A 198 20.73 1.20 19.41
N LEU A 199 21.55 1.12 18.36
CA LEU A 199 22.07 -0.15 17.84
C LEU A 199 23.10 -0.77 18.80
N SER A 200 23.85 0.06 19.54
CA SER A 200 24.74 -0.38 20.62
C SER A 200 23.96 -1.00 21.78
N GLU A 201 22.88 -0.35 22.22
CA GLU A 201 22.01 -0.82 23.32
C GLU A 201 21.29 -2.15 23.02
N LEU A 202 21.07 -2.47 21.74
CA LEU A 202 20.50 -3.75 21.28
C LEU A 202 21.55 -4.85 21.00
N GLY A 203 22.85 -4.55 21.15
CA GLY A 203 23.96 -5.45 20.85
C GLY A 203 24.12 -5.75 19.35
N LEU A 204 23.85 -4.77 18.49
CA LEU A 204 23.74 -4.92 17.03
C LEU A 204 24.83 -4.19 16.24
N LEU A 205 25.91 -3.71 16.87
CA LEU A 205 27.05 -3.14 16.15
C LEU A 205 28.03 -4.23 15.68
N PRO A 206 28.63 -4.12 14.48
CA PRO A 206 29.72 -5.01 14.06
C PRO A 206 30.98 -4.80 14.92
N GLU A 207 31.68 -5.88 15.30
CA GLU A 207 32.89 -5.85 16.16
C GLU A 207 34.14 -5.14 15.55
N HIS A 208 34.02 -4.37 14.48
CA HIS A 208 35.17 -3.76 13.80
C HIS A 208 35.17 -2.22 13.74
N ALA A 209 34.41 -1.55 14.60
CA ALA A 209 34.46 -0.09 14.75
C ALA A 209 35.14 0.39 16.05
N SER A 210 36.14 -0.35 16.57
CA SER A 210 36.86 0.03 17.79
C SER A 210 38.39 -0.02 17.64
N ARG A 211 38.95 0.78 16.72
CA ARG A 211 40.39 1.11 16.76
C ARG A 211 40.68 2.54 16.34
N THR A 212 40.52 3.47 17.26
CA THR A 212 41.51 4.52 17.53
C THR A 212 41.52 4.77 19.03
N GLY A 213 42.60 4.29 19.67
CA GLY A 213 42.75 4.26 21.12
C GLY A 213 43.14 5.60 21.78
N PRO A 214 43.26 5.60 23.11
CA PRO A 214 43.42 6.77 23.98
C PRO A 214 44.88 7.02 24.40
N GLU A 215 45.21 8.21 24.92
CA GLU A 215 45.95 8.40 26.20
C GLU A 215 46.33 9.87 26.53
N ALA A 216 46.60 10.08 27.83
CA ALA A 216 46.94 11.28 28.62
C ALA A 216 45.72 12.15 29.03
N GLY A 217 45.16 12.12 30.25
CA GLY A 217 45.76 11.95 31.61
C GLY A 217 46.38 13.29 32.05
N ALA A 218 46.13 13.90 33.21
CA ALA A 218 45.34 13.63 34.41
C ALA A 218 45.25 14.95 35.22
N ALA A 219 44.49 14.92 36.32
CA ALA A 219 44.65 15.70 37.57
C ALA A 219 43.48 16.63 37.96
N ALA A 220 42.90 16.29 39.11
CA ALA A 220 41.85 16.98 39.82
C ALA A 220 42.36 18.25 40.55
N GLN A 221 41.48 19.25 40.71
CA GLN A 221 41.51 20.13 41.89
C GLN A 221 40.15 20.79 42.16
N ARG A 222 39.81 20.80 43.46
CA ARG A 222 38.60 21.35 44.09
C ARG A 222 38.75 22.87 44.31
N HIS A 223 37.66 23.63 44.15
CA HIS A 223 37.04 24.54 45.15
C HIS A 223 36.33 25.74 44.52
N GLY A 224 35.03 25.89 44.86
CA GLY A 224 34.45 27.11 45.43
C GLY A 224 34.05 28.25 44.50
N GLY A 225 32.76 28.64 44.56
CA GLY A 225 32.34 30.01 44.25
C GLY A 225 30.93 30.16 43.69
N HIS A 226 29.94 30.39 44.56
CA HIS A 226 28.63 30.94 44.23
C HIS A 226 28.72 32.25 43.43
N ARG A 227 27.80 32.45 42.47
CA ARG A 227 26.98 33.69 42.37
C ARG A 227 25.77 33.52 41.44
N HIS A 228 24.69 34.18 41.88
CA HIS A 228 23.31 34.22 41.40
C HIS A 228 23.07 34.93 40.06
N GLY A 229 21.92 34.63 39.45
CA GLY A 229 21.17 35.50 38.53
C GLY A 229 20.23 34.69 37.63
N LEU A 230 19.11 34.16 38.14
CA LEU A 230 17.74 34.68 37.92
C LEU A 230 17.36 34.88 36.45
N GLY A 231 16.43 34.05 35.96
CA GLY A 231 15.71 34.27 34.70
C GLY A 231 15.31 33.01 33.93
N ALA A 232 14.71 32.00 34.59
CA ALA A 232 14.21 30.81 33.88
C ALA A 232 13.00 30.15 34.56
N GLN A 233 12.08 30.96 35.11
CA GLN A 233 10.84 30.43 35.71
C GLN A 233 9.54 30.96 35.09
N GLU A 234 9.60 31.84 34.09
CA GLU A 234 8.41 32.33 33.37
C GLU A 234 8.27 31.78 31.92
N VAL A 235 9.14 30.84 31.52
CA VAL A 235 9.04 30.14 30.21
C VAL A 235 8.56 28.69 30.38
N ALA A 236 8.53 28.17 31.61
CA ALA A 236 8.14 26.78 31.92
C ALA A 236 6.65 26.60 32.29
N GLU A 237 5.91 27.69 32.53
CA GLU A 237 4.46 27.62 32.84
C GLU A 237 3.56 27.94 31.65
N ALA A 238 4.08 28.56 30.58
CA ALA A 238 3.33 28.76 29.33
C ALA A 238 3.29 27.50 28.43
N ALA A 239 4.20 26.53 28.63
CA ALA A 239 4.25 25.27 27.88
C ALA A 239 3.47 24.11 28.55
N ARG A 240 2.74 24.38 29.65
CA ARG A 240 1.92 23.39 30.38
C ARG A 240 0.41 23.67 30.35
N ALA A 241 -0.03 24.64 29.54
CA ALA A 241 -1.45 25.01 29.40
C ALA A 241 -2.06 24.73 28.01
N GLU A 242 -1.38 23.99 27.13
CA GLU A 242 -1.93 23.48 25.85
C GLU A 242 -1.78 21.96 25.70
N ALA A 243 -1.72 21.22 26.80
CA ALA A 243 -2.05 19.80 26.79
C ALA A 243 -3.58 19.70 26.87
N SER A 244 -4.25 19.85 25.72
CA SER A 244 -5.66 19.55 25.60
C SER A 244 -5.92 18.14 26.10
N GLU A 245 -6.85 18.00 27.04
CA GLU A 245 -7.36 16.71 27.49
C GLU A 245 -7.72 15.81 26.30
N PRO A 246 -7.49 14.48 26.37
CA PRO A 246 -7.86 13.58 25.30
C PRO A 246 -9.36 13.69 25.07
N ALA A 247 -9.74 14.13 23.87
CA ALA A 247 -11.14 14.25 23.46
C ALA A 247 -11.87 12.93 23.75
N ALA A 248 -12.98 13.02 24.49
CA ALA A 248 -13.78 11.88 24.89
C ALA A 248 -14.41 11.17 23.68
N GLY A 249 -13.74 10.11 23.24
CA GLY A 249 -14.29 8.82 22.83
C GLY A 249 -15.33 8.77 21.71
N ALA A 250 -14.87 8.50 20.48
CA ALA A 250 -15.56 7.47 19.71
C ALA A 250 -15.52 6.19 20.55
N ALA A 251 -16.66 5.53 20.80
CA ALA A 251 -16.68 4.33 21.62
C ALA A 251 -15.72 3.29 21.04
N ARG A 252 -14.63 3.01 21.76
CA ARG A 252 -13.70 1.95 21.38
C ARG A 252 -14.50 0.65 21.24
N PRO A 253 -14.28 -0.16 20.18
CA PRO A 253 -14.89 -1.47 20.08
C PRO A 253 -14.70 -2.26 21.38
N GLU A 254 -15.78 -2.84 21.92
CA GLU A 254 -15.71 -3.63 23.14
C GLU A 254 -14.71 -4.80 22.99
N GLY A 255 -14.02 -5.22 24.05
CA GLY A 255 -13.10 -6.37 24.00
C GLY A 255 -11.80 -6.15 23.20
N LEU A 256 -11.37 -4.90 23.03
CA LEU A 256 -10.01 -4.58 22.59
C LEU A 256 -9.01 -4.90 23.71
N GLU A 257 -8.05 -5.77 23.42
CA GLU A 257 -7.00 -6.16 24.37
C GLU A 257 -5.68 -5.43 24.06
N PRO A 258 -4.88 -5.07 25.09
CA PRO A 258 -3.56 -4.50 24.86
C PRO A 258 -2.69 -5.48 24.06
N ALA A 259 -2.21 -5.05 22.89
CA ALA A 259 -1.50 -5.96 22.00
C ALA A 259 -0.14 -6.41 22.57
N TRP A 260 0.47 -5.56 23.42
CA TRP A 260 1.75 -5.79 24.07
C TRP A 260 1.65 -5.61 25.61
N GLY A 261 0.51 -5.99 26.20
CA GLY A 261 0.22 -5.74 27.62
C GLY A 261 0.94 -6.68 28.60
N SER A 262 1.30 -7.89 28.17
CA SER A 262 2.00 -8.87 29.01
C SER A 262 3.52 -8.84 28.78
N ALA A 263 4.30 -9.18 29.80
CA ALA A 263 5.76 -9.31 29.68
C ALA A 263 6.16 -10.30 28.56
N GLU A 264 5.38 -11.37 28.38
CA GLU A 264 5.58 -12.36 27.32
C GLU A 264 5.38 -11.74 25.92
N SER A 265 4.29 -11.01 25.70
CA SER A 265 4.02 -10.34 24.42
C SER A 265 5.06 -9.27 24.09
N GLN A 266 5.57 -8.53 25.09
CA GLN A 266 6.66 -7.57 24.90
C GLN A 266 7.97 -8.26 24.55
N LEU A 267 8.28 -9.40 25.18
CA LEU A 267 9.44 -10.21 24.84
C LEU A 267 9.35 -10.76 23.40
N GLU A 268 8.17 -11.22 22.99
CA GLU A 268 7.92 -11.70 21.63
C GLU A 268 8.13 -10.57 20.61
N ARG A 269 7.56 -9.38 20.85
CA ARG A 269 7.82 -8.18 20.03
C ARG A 269 9.31 -7.92 19.87
N ARG A 270 10.06 -7.90 20.97
CA ARG A 270 11.53 -7.68 20.95
C ARG A 270 12.26 -8.74 20.12
N ARG A 271 11.85 -10.01 20.22
CA ARG A 271 12.42 -11.11 19.42
C ARG A 271 12.17 -10.92 17.92
N LEU A 272 10.95 -10.55 17.53
CA LEU A 272 10.60 -10.29 16.12
C LEU A 272 11.43 -9.14 15.55
N VAL A 273 11.53 -8.02 16.27
CA VAL A 273 12.35 -6.86 15.87
C VAL A 273 13.82 -7.25 15.72
N ARG A 274 14.37 -8.03 16.67
CA ARG A 274 15.76 -8.50 16.61
C ARG A 274 16.02 -9.38 15.40
N ARG A 275 15.11 -10.31 15.08
CA ARG A 275 15.22 -11.18 13.91
C ARG A 275 15.23 -10.37 12.60
N LEU A 276 14.36 -9.37 12.48
CA LEU A 276 14.38 -8.47 11.33
C LEU A 276 15.73 -7.74 11.23
N ALA A 277 16.21 -7.13 12.30
CA ALA A 277 17.48 -6.41 12.30
C ALA A 277 18.66 -7.30 11.88
N GLN A 278 18.74 -8.52 12.41
CA GLN A 278 19.76 -9.51 12.00
C GLN A 278 19.62 -9.92 10.52
N SER A 279 18.40 -10.02 10.00
CA SER A 279 18.16 -10.27 8.58
C SER A 279 18.67 -9.11 7.71
N LEU A 280 18.39 -7.87 8.11
CA LEU A 280 18.84 -6.67 7.39
C LEU A 280 20.37 -6.52 7.42
N GLN A 281 21.01 -6.85 8.55
CA GLN A 281 22.47 -6.87 8.68
C GLN A 281 23.13 -7.87 7.73
N ARG A 282 22.60 -9.10 7.66
CA ARG A 282 23.10 -10.12 6.71
C ARG A 282 22.90 -9.71 5.25
N GLY A 283 21.88 -8.90 4.98
CA GLY A 283 21.59 -8.32 3.66
C GLY A 283 22.43 -7.08 3.30
N GLY A 284 23.19 -6.51 4.24
CA GLY A 284 24.15 -5.43 3.98
C GLY A 284 23.57 -4.03 3.71
N CYS A 285 22.25 -3.80 3.86
CA CYS A 285 21.65 -2.48 3.61
C CYS A 285 21.63 -1.62 4.88
N VAL A 286 22.66 -0.79 5.06
CA VAL A 286 22.78 0.16 6.20
C VAL A 286 21.58 1.11 6.28
N ASP A 287 21.04 1.49 5.12
CA ASP A 287 19.89 2.37 4.99
C ASP A 287 18.60 1.78 5.56
N ASP A 288 18.35 0.49 5.37
CA ASP A 288 17.20 -0.19 5.96
C ASP A 288 17.32 -0.31 7.47
N LEU A 289 18.54 -0.53 7.99
CA LEU A 289 18.79 -0.52 9.43
C LEU A 289 18.55 0.87 10.04
N ALA A 290 18.98 1.92 9.35
CA ALA A 290 18.72 3.30 9.76
C ALA A 290 17.22 3.61 9.73
N ALA A 291 16.50 3.17 8.68
CA ALA A 291 15.05 3.32 8.58
C ALA A 291 14.32 2.57 9.71
N LEU A 292 14.74 1.34 10.03
CA LEU A 292 14.20 0.57 11.15
C LEU A 292 14.43 1.30 12.49
N ALA A 293 15.63 1.80 12.72
CA ALA A 293 15.95 2.56 13.93
C ALA A 293 15.08 3.83 14.04
N ALA A 294 14.90 4.56 12.94
CA ALA A 294 14.04 5.74 12.89
C ALA A 294 12.56 5.40 13.17
N ALA A 295 12.06 4.31 12.58
CA ALA A 295 10.70 3.84 12.80
C ALA A 295 10.42 3.48 14.27
N LEU A 296 11.38 2.81 14.92
CA LEU A 296 11.28 2.47 16.34
C LEU A 296 11.39 3.71 17.25
N ALA A 297 12.19 4.71 16.85
CA ALA A 297 12.35 5.96 17.60
C ALA A 297 11.12 6.87 17.53
N ALA A 298 10.31 6.77 16.46
CA ALA A 298 9.07 7.52 16.33
C ALA A 298 7.98 7.10 17.34
N GLY A 299 8.16 5.98 18.05
CA GLY A 299 7.29 5.55 19.16
C GLY A 299 7.70 6.15 20.50
N SER A 300 6.77 6.75 21.24
CA SER A 300 6.98 7.40 22.55
C SER A 300 7.31 6.46 23.73
N GLY A 301 7.65 5.19 23.48
CA GLY A 301 7.86 4.16 24.52
C GLY A 301 9.30 3.78 24.80
N LEU A 302 10.25 4.21 23.97
CA LEU A 302 11.60 3.63 23.95
C LEU A 302 12.43 3.97 25.22
N GLN A 303 12.24 5.15 25.80
CA GLN A 303 13.00 5.57 26.99
C GLN A 303 12.71 4.70 28.22
N ALA A 304 11.44 4.32 28.42
CA ALA A 304 11.03 3.45 29.53
C ALA A 304 11.42 1.98 29.30
N GLU A 305 11.51 1.54 28.03
CA GLU A 305 11.92 0.18 27.68
C GLU A 305 13.44 -0.07 27.82
N LEU A 306 14.24 0.99 27.69
CA LEU A 306 15.69 0.97 27.87
C LEU A 306 16.10 0.95 29.35
N GLU A 307 15.38 1.67 30.21
CA GLU A 307 15.62 1.67 31.65
C GLU A 307 15.26 0.31 32.29
N LEU A 308 14.20 -0.37 31.82
CA LEU A 308 13.80 -1.68 32.34
C LEU A 308 14.69 -2.86 31.85
N GLY A 309 15.39 -2.67 30.72
CA GLY A 309 16.36 -3.64 30.20
C GLY A 309 17.66 -3.69 31.01
N ALA A 310 18.05 -2.59 31.64
CA ALA A 310 19.21 -2.51 32.51
C ALA A 310 18.98 -3.18 33.88
N GLU A 311 17.73 -3.32 34.33
CA GLU A 311 17.37 -3.91 35.63
C GLU A 311 17.37 -5.45 35.67
N LEU A 312 17.47 -6.14 34.52
CA LEU A 312 17.36 -7.61 34.45
C LEU A 312 18.65 -8.36 34.05
N GLY A 313 19.81 -7.69 34.08
CA GLY A 313 21.16 -8.28 34.01
C GLY A 313 21.29 -9.68 33.38
N MET A 314 21.36 -9.76 32.05
CA MET A 314 21.71 -11.01 31.34
C MET A 314 23.05 -10.85 30.63
N GLY A 315 24.09 -11.32 31.31
CA GLY A 315 25.39 -11.59 30.73
C GLY A 315 25.34 -12.77 29.75
N LEU A 316 26.34 -12.79 28.89
CA LEU A 316 26.66 -13.87 27.97
C LEU A 316 26.78 -15.20 28.73
N GLU A 317 25.96 -16.19 28.37
CA GLU A 317 26.35 -17.59 28.53
C GLU A 317 26.53 -18.18 27.14
N GLU A 318 27.80 -18.43 26.81
CA GLU A 318 28.24 -19.27 25.71
C GLU A 318 27.85 -20.72 26.04
N GLU A 319 26.99 -21.34 25.25
CA GLU A 319 26.82 -22.79 25.31
C GLU A 319 28.06 -23.44 24.67
N GLY A 320 28.95 -23.95 25.54
CA GLY A 320 30.13 -24.71 25.19
C GLY A 320 29.81 -26.13 24.68
N GLU A 321 30.60 -26.55 23.70
CA GLU A 321 30.76 -27.95 23.29
C GLU A 321 31.24 -28.83 24.45
N GLU A 322 30.61 -29.99 24.66
CA GLU A 322 31.30 -31.17 25.19
C GLU A 322 30.63 -32.49 24.76
N GLY A 323 31.45 -33.41 24.23
CA GLY A 323 31.39 -34.80 24.69
C GLY A 323 30.70 -35.87 23.83
N ARG A 324 31.46 -36.47 22.91
CA ARG A 324 31.19 -37.73 22.20
C ARG A 324 30.91 -38.93 23.13
N GLY A 325 30.08 -39.89 22.69
CA GLY A 325 29.99 -41.20 23.36
C GLY A 325 29.09 -42.31 22.78
N ARG A 326 29.38 -42.79 21.57
CA ARG A 326 29.20 -44.18 21.02
C ARG A 326 27.97 -45.04 21.41
N GLY A 327 27.31 -45.58 20.37
CA GLY A 327 26.99 -47.02 20.33
C GLY A 327 25.77 -47.46 19.50
N ARG A 328 26.04 -48.15 18.37
CA ARG A 328 25.33 -49.33 17.77
C ARG A 328 23.77 -49.28 17.74
N GLY A 329 23.05 -49.47 16.65
CA GLY A 329 23.27 -50.19 15.40
C GLY A 329 21.94 -50.85 14.98
N ARG A 330 21.80 -51.13 13.67
CA ARG A 330 20.80 -52.01 13.01
C ARG A 330 19.35 -51.48 12.84
N GLY A 331 19.05 -51.11 11.58
CA GLY A 331 18.30 -51.98 10.68
C GLY A 331 16.77 -51.98 10.77
N ARG A 332 16.12 -51.54 9.69
CA ARG A 332 14.81 -51.95 9.11
C ARG A 332 14.67 -51.08 7.85
N GLY A 333 14.37 -51.54 6.65
CA GLY A 333 13.65 -52.73 6.21
C GLY A 333 12.70 -52.24 5.12
N ARG A 334 13.13 -52.30 3.85
CA ARG A 334 12.27 -52.05 2.69
C ARG A 334 11.28 -53.21 2.57
N GLY A 335 9.99 -52.89 2.48
CA GLY A 335 8.92 -53.82 2.13
C GLY A 335 8.06 -53.20 1.02
N ARG A 336 8.06 -53.85 -0.14
CA ARG A 336 7.15 -53.67 -1.28
C ARG A 336 5.87 -54.48 -1.05
N GLY A 337 4.77 -54.06 -1.67
CA GLY A 337 3.73 -54.96 -2.21
C GLY A 337 2.31 -54.43 -2.01
N VAL A 338 1.64 -54.01 -3.09
CA VAL A 338 0.47 -54.67 -3.77
C VAL A 338 -0.84 -54.29 -3.04
N GLY A 339 -1.96 -53.90 -3.66
CA GLY A 339 -2.49 -53.81 -5.03
C GLY A 339 -3.97 -53.36 -4.87
N GLU A 340 -4.78 -53.48 -5.94
CA GLU A 340 -6.24 -53.17 -6.03
C GLU A 340 -6.49 -51.67 -6.33
N GLU A 341 -6.77 -51.21 -7.56
CA GLU A 341 -7.72 -51.62 -8.62
C GLU A 341 -9.16 -51.71 -8.13
N GLU A 342 -9.90 -50.59 -8.26
CA GLU A 342 -11.36 -50.57 -8.40
C GLU A 342 -11.71 -49.60 -9.54
N GLU A 343 -12.23 -50.18 -10.62
CA GLU A 343 -12.97 -49.53 -11.70
C GLU A 343 -14.44 -49.45 -11.25
N GLU A 344 -15.07 -48.28 -11.38
CA GLU A 344 -16.52 -48.15 -11.34
C GLU A 344 -16.99 -47.49 -12.65
N GLU A 345 -17.76 -48.28 -13.42
CA GLU A 345 -18.68 -47.86 -14.47
C GLU A 345 -19.97 -47.34 -13.81
N GLU A 346 -20.58 -46.28 -14.35
CA GLU A 346 -22.03 -46.03 -14.33
C GLU A 346 -22.29 -44.86 -15.31
N GLU A 347 -22.74 -45.18 -16.53
CA GLU A 347 -24.14 -45.13 -17.00
C GLU A 347 -24.60 -43.72 -17.42
N GLU A 348 -24.75 -43.61 -18.75
CA GLU A 348 -25.39 -42.53 -19.48
C GLU A 348 -26.92 -42.63 -19.31
N GLU A 349 -27.58 -41.49 -19.06
CA GLU A 349 -29.01 -41.37 -19.36
C GLU A 349 -29.27 -40.05 -20.10
N GLU A 350 -29.50 -40.19 -21.41
CA GLU A 350 -30.06 -39.17 -22.29
C GLU A 350 -31.56 -39.00 -22.02
N VAL A 351 -32.04 -37.76 -21.91
CA VAL A 351 -33.44 -37.43 -22.19
C VAL A 351 -33.49 -36.21 -23.13
N GLU A 352 -33.77 -36.51 -24.40
CA GLU A 352 -34.22 -35.55 -25.40
C GLU A 352 -35.65 -35.05 -25.12
N ALA A 353 -35.95 -33.90 -25.74
CA ALA A 353 -37.23 -33.38 -26.25
C ALA A 353 -37.70 -32.09 -25.55
N GLN A 354 -38.17 -31.04 -26.22
CA GLN A 354 -38.43 -30.76 -27.62
C GLN A 354 -38.62 -29.24 -27.74
N ALA A 355 -38.15 -28.67 -28.85
CA ALA A 355 -38.42 -27.30 -29.27
C ALA A 355 -39.83 -27.16 -29.89
N GLY A 356 -40.44 -25.98 -29.74
CA GLY A 356 -41.58 -25.54 -30.55
C GLY A 356 -42.01 -24.10 -30.26
N PRO A 357 -42.44 -23.31 -31.27
CA PRO A 357 -41.98 -21.92 -31.42
C PRO A 357 -43.13 -20.89 -31.43
N SER A 358 -42.81 -19.66 -31.88
CA SER A 358 -43.67 -18.51 -32.25
C SER A 358 -43.87 -17.46 -31.15
N SER A 359 -43.93 -16.16 -31.41
CA SER A 359 -43.82 -15.36 -32.64
C SER A 359 -43.65 -13.89 -32.24
N ALA A 360 -43.09 -13.12 -33.18
CA ALA A 360 -42.87 -11.68 -33.14
C ALA A 360 -44.14 -10.82 -32.90
N GLY A 361 -43.92 -9.62 -32.37
CA GLY A 361 -44.84 -8.49 -32.39
C GLY A 361 -44.11 -7.21 -31.95
N ALA A 362 -44.00 -6.27 -32.88
CA ALA A 362 -43.17 -5.06 -32.83
C ALA A 362 -43.87 -3.86 -32.15
N GLU A 363 -43.06 -2.84 -31.81
CA GLU A 363 -43.26 -1.37 -31.86
C GLU A 363 -42.49 -0.72 -30.68
N ALA A 364 -41.31 -0.12 -30.87
CA ALA A 364 -40.96 1.11 -31.58
C ALA A 364 -41.64 2.37 -31.01
N GLY A 365 -40.86 3.16 -30.24
CA GLY A 365 -41.18 4.57 -29.99
C GLY A 365 -40.47 5.19 -28.79
N ALA A 366 -39.48 6.04 -29.09
CA ALA A 366 -38.94 7.16 -28.30
C ALA A 366 -37.46 7.04 -27.89
N GLY A 367 -36.58 7.26 -28.87
CA GLY A 367 -35.21 7.67 -28.64
C GLY A 367 -35.09 9.20 -28.53
N ALA A 368 -34.23 9.66 -27.62
CA ALA A 368 -33.35 10.82 -27.78
C ALA A 368 -32.56 11.10 -26.47
N ALA A 369 -31.66 10.20 -26.08
CA ALA A 369 -30.62 10.50 -25.07
C ALA A 369 -29.36 9.59 -25.15
N ALA A 370 -29.28 8.68 -26.12
CA ALA A 370 -28.22 7.66 -26.23
C ALA A 370 -27.17 7.94 -27.32
N ALA A 371 -27.04 9.18 -27.78
CA ALA A 371 -26.18 9.53 -28.93
C ALA A 371 -24.78 10.06 -28.56
N ALA A 372 -24.43 10.18 -27.28
CA ALA A 372 -23.11 10.67 -26.86
C ALA A 372 -22.09 9.57 -26.54
N ALA A 373 -22.52 8.32 -26.31
CA ALA A 373 -21.63 7.19 -26.00
C ALA A 373 -21.22 6.36 -27.23
N ALA A 374 -21.85 6.57 -28.38
CA ALA A 374 -21.60 5.78 -29.60
C ALA A 374 -20.55 6.38 -30.55
N ALA A 375 -20.05 7.60 -30.28
CA ALA A 375 -19.12 8.30 -31.19
C ALA A 375 -17.64 7.91 -31.05
N ALA A 376 -17.28 7.01 -30.12
CA ALA A 376 -15.91 6.48 -29.98
C ALA A 376 -15.73 5.04 -30.49
N ALA A 377 -16.82 4.37 -30.93
CA ALA A 377 -16.78 2.99 -31.45
C ALA A 377 -16.76 2.91 -33.00
N GLY A 378 -16.58 4.05 -33.67
CA GLY A 378 -16.67 4.19 -35.12
C GLY A 378 -15.33 4.16 -35.85
N GLN A 379 -14.47 3.18 -35.56
CA GLN A 379 -13.33 2.80 -36.41
C GLN A 379 -12.83 1.38 -36.06
N ALA A 380 -13.75 0.43 -35.94
CA ALA A 380 -13.42 -0.99 -36.03
C ALA A 380 -13.13 -1.34 -37.50
N GLY A 381 -11.95 -0.96 -37.97
CA GLY A 381 -11.33 -1.59 -39.13
C GLY A 381 -10.86 -2.99 -38.72
N ASP A 382 -10.98 -3.94 -39.64
CA ASP A 382 -10.67 -5.37 -39.51
C ASP A 382 -9.72 -5.76 -38.36
N LEU A 383 -10.20 -6.70 -37.53
CA LEU A 383 -9.40 -7.43 -36.55
C LEU A 383 -8.14 -7.98 -37.25
N PRO A 384 -6.91 -7.72 -36.76
CA PRO A 384 -5.75 -8.40 -37.28
C PRO A 384 -5.83 -9.86 -36.87
N VAL A 385 -6.10 -10.73 -37.84
CA VAL A 385 -5.80 -12.16 -37.76
C VAL A 385 -4.28 -12.31 -37.70
N ASP A 386 -3.81 -13.03 -36.68
CA ASP A 386 -2.41 -13.34 -36.44
C ASP A 386 -1.70 -13.82 -37.71
N GLY A 387 -0.59 -13.15 -38.05
CA GLY A 387 0.30 -13.55 -39.14
C GLY A 387 1.22 -14.70 -38.71
N ASP A 388 1.17 -15.77 -39.50
CA ASP A 388 2.07 -16.92 -39.60
C ASP A 388 3.38 -16.86 -38.78
N ASP A 389 3.52 -17.78 -37.81
CA ASP A 389 4.83 -18.32 -37.41
C ASP A 389 4.88 -19.82 -37.76
N SER A 390 5.52 -20.11 -38.89
CA SER A 390 5.87 -21.46 -39.30
C SER A 390 7.08 -21.94 -38.49
N GLY A 391 6.85 -22.69 -37.41
CA GLY A 391 7.96 -23.20 -36.58
C GLY A 391 7.59 -24.25 -35.55
N SER A 392 7.35 -25.49 -35.99
CA SER A 392 7.46 -26.77 -35.24
C SER A 392 6.76 -26.89 -33.87
N GLY A 393 5.69 -27.68 -33.86
CA GLY A 393 4.77 -27.82 -32.75
C GLY A 393 5.24 -28.51 -31.48
N VAL A 394 4.60 -28.11 -30.39
CA VAL A 394 4.14 -28.93 -29.26
C VAL A 394 2.81 -28.29 -28.83
N GLY A 395 1.76 -29.09 -28.65
CA GLY A 395 0.39 -28.62 -28.42
C GLY A 395 0.28 -27.59 -27.30
N GLY A 396 -0.06 -26.35 -27.66
CA GLY A 396 -0.35 -25.26 -26.74
C GLY A 396 -1.85 -25.07 -26.61
N GLY A 397 -2.40 -25.26 -25.41
CA GLY A 397 -3.63 -24.56 -25.04
C GLY A 397 -3.42 -23.04 -25.13
N PRO A 398 -4.49 -22.22 -25.06
CA PRO A 398 -4.36 -20.77 -25.20
C PRO A 398 -3.32 -20.25 -24.19
N TYR A 399 -2.29 -19.58 -24.68
CA TYR A 399 -1.28 -18.92 -23.85
C TYR A 399 -1.97 -17.80 -23.07
N ILE A 400 -2.17 -18.01 -21.78
CA ILE A 400 -2.73 -17.03 -20.85
C ILE A 400 -1.56 -16.14 -20.43
N ASP A 401 -1.60 -14.84 -20.71
CA ASP A 401 -0.68 -13.89 -20.08
C ASP A 401 -1.04 -13.83 -18.58
N PRO A 402 -0.23 -14.41 -17.68
CA PRO A 402 -0.53 -14.42 -16.25
C PRO A 402 -0.35 -13.05 -15.60
N VAL A 403 -0.03 -12.01 -16.38
CA VAL A 403 0.00 -10.60 -15.94
C VAL A 403 -1.40 -9.97 -16.00
N SER A 404 -2.32 -10.48 -16.83
CA SER A 404 -3.70 -9.98 -16.97
C SER A 404 -4.68 -10.71 -16.04
N VAL A 405 -4.39 -10.72 -14.74
CA VAL A 405 -5.14 -11.53 -13.77
C VAL A 405 -5.96 -10.74 -12.76
N ASP A 406 -5.72 -9.43 -12.60
CA ASP A 406 -6.60 -8.59 -11.79
C ASP A 406 -7.73 -8.09 -12.71
N ALA A 407 -8.99 -8.44 -12.42
CA ALA A 407 -10.11 -8.19 -13.34
C ALA A 407 -11.37 -7.61 -12.67
N CYS A 408 -11.18 -6.72 -11.69
CA CYS A 408 -12.26 -6.10 -10.94
C CYS A 408 -13.33 -5.42 -11.82
N SER A 409 -14.55 -5.32 -11.28
CA SER A 409 -15.71 -4.74 -11.99
C SER A 409 -16.43 -3.76 -11.09
N ASP A 410 -16.69 -2.53 -11.56
CA ASP A 410 -17.44 -1.52 -10.83
C ASP A 410 -18.77 -1.19 -11.51
N VAL A 411 -19.79 -0.89 -10.71
CA VAL A 411 -21.06 -0.30 -11.16
C VAL A 411 -21.37 0.89 -10.27
N ALA A 412 -21.44 2.09 -10.84
CA ALA A 412 -21.88 3.29 -10.13
C ALA A 412 -23.21 3.77 -10.70
N VAL A 413 -24.15 4.16 -9.85
CA VAL A 413 -25.45 4.66 -10.28
C VAL A 413 -25.96 5.78 -9.37
N ARG A 414 -26.55 6.79 -10.00
CA ARG A 414 -27.22 7.91 -9.35
C ARG A 414 -28.58 8.14 -9.98
N LEU A 415 -29.63 8.17 -9.17
CA LEU A 415 -31.00 8.42 -9.63
C LEU A 415 -31.63 9.57 -8.85
N LEU A 416 -32.32 10.47 -9.54
CA LEU A 416 -33.00 11.63 -8.98
C LEU A 416 -34.38 11.29 -8.42
N GLU A 417 -34.84 12.10 -7.45
CA GLU A 417 -36.25 12.12 -7.08
C GLU A 417 -37.11 12.62 -8.24
N GLY A 418 -38.07 11.80 -8.70
CA GLY A 418 -38.93 12.13 -9.84
C GLY A 418 -38.36 11.80 -11.22
N GLY A 419 -37.14 11.26 -11.30
CA GLY A 419 -36.49 10.84 -12.57
C GLY A 419 -35.95 12.03 -13.39
N GLY A 420 -35.94 11.88 -14.72
CA GLY A 420 -35.37 12.87 -15.65
C GLY A 420 -36.04 14.26 -15.67
N ASP A 421 -37.20 14.42 -15.04
CA ASP A 421 -37.93 15.69 -14.90
C ASP A 421 -37.67 16.40 -13.56
N ALA A 422 -36.72 15.90 -12.76
CA ALA A 422 -36.40 16.48 -11.46
C ALA A 422 -35.92 17.94 -11.59
N PRO A 423 -36.31 18.83 -10.67
CA PRO A 423 -35.84 20.21 -10.69
C PRO A 423 -34.32 20.27 -10.48
N PRO A 424 -33.63 21.29 -11.03
CA PRO A 424 -32.20 21.48 -10.80
C PRO A 424 -31.86 21.49 -9.31
N GLY A 425 -30.87 20.68 -8.92
CA GLY A 425 -30.46 20.51 -7.52
C GLY A 425 -31.33 19.56 -6.68
N ALA A 426 -32.24 18.79 -7.29
CA ALA A 426 -32.97 17.74 -6.58
C ALA A 426 -32.02 16.71 -5.95
N PRO A 427 -32.26 16.29 -4.71
CA PRO A 427 -31.46 15.25 -4.08
C PRO A 427 -31.62 13.93 -4.84
N PRO A 428 -30.57 13.10 -4.92
CA PRO A 428 -30.72 11.76 -5.45
C PRO A 428 -31.56 10.90 -4.49
N ARG A 429 -32.45 10.07 -5.04
CA ARG A 429 -33.13 9.00 -4.29
C ARG A 429 -32.26 7.75 -4.13
N LEU A 430 -31.23 7.61 -4.98
CA LEU A 430 -30.34 6.47 -5.02
C LEU A 430 -28.94 6.93 -5.43
N LEU A 431 -27.92 6.56 -4.67
CA LEU A 431 -26.51 6.77 -5.00
C LEU A 431 -25.71 5.57 -4.50
N LEU A 432 -25.38 4.67 -5.42
CA LEU A 432 -24.72 3.40 -5.12
C LEU A 432 -23.42 3.24 -5.90
N LEU A 433 -22.45 2.57 -5.29
CA LEU A 433 -21.27 2.03 -5.96
C LEU A 433 -21.10 0.57 -5.54
N GLY A 434 -21.15 -0.35 -6.50
CA GLY A 434 -20.82 -1.75 -6.30
C GLY A 434 -19.48 -2.09 -6.96
N HIS A 435 -18.75 -3.05 -6.37
CA HIS A 435 -17.45 -3.48 -6.85
C HIS A 435 -17.23 -4.98 -6.60
N ASN A 436 -16.80 -5.72 -7.63
CA ASN A 436 -16.23 -7.05 -7.51
C ASN A 436 -14.71 -6.93 -7.40
N GLU A 437 -14.14 -7.51 -6.35
CA GLU A 437 -12.69 -7.70 -6.26
C GLU A 437 -12.34 -9.10 -6.79
N ASP A 438 -11.64 -9.13 -7.92
CA ASP A 438 -11.31 -10.36 -8.64
C ASP A 438 -9.81 -10.62 -8.60
N MET A 439 -9.42 -11.81 -8.15
CA MET A 439 -8.02 -12.20 -8.13
C MET A 439 -7.80 -13.70 -8.27
N THR A 440 -6.54 -14.08 -8.50
CA THR A 440 -6.12 -15.46 -8.70
C THR A 440 -6.32 -16.32 -7.45
N ASN A 441 -6.36 -17.64 -7.65
CA ASN A 441 -6.61 -18.65 -6.63
C ASN A 441 -5.62 -18.64 -5.45
N ASP A 442 -4.41 -18.12 -5.61
CA ASP A 442 -3.44 -17.92 -4.53
C ASP A 442 -3.87 -16.80 -3.57
N THR A 443 -4.79 -15.92 -3.97
CA THR A 443 -5.38 -14.89 -3.08
C THR A 443 -6.72 -15.33 -2.49
N LEU A 444 -7.39 -16.34 -3.07
CA LEU A 444 -8.64 -16.90 -2.52
C LEU A 444 -8.44 -17.45 -1.10
N GLY A 445 -9.23 -16.94 -0.15
CA GLY A 445 -9.10 -17.25 1.27
C GLY A 445 -7.88 -16.62 1.97
N ARG A 446 -7.14 -15.74 1.29
CA ARG A 446 -5.93 -15.07 1.79
C ARG A 446 -6.07 -13.55 1.76
N VAL A 447 -7.29 -13.09 2.06
CA VAL A 447 -7.64 -11.67 2.26
C VAL A 447 -8.23 -11.48 3.65
N TYR A 448 -8.03 -10.29 4.20
CA TYR A 448 -8.60 -9.90 5.48
C TYR A 448 -8.90 -8.41 5.48
N PHE A 449 -9.76 -7.99 6.40
CA PHE A 449 -10.03 -6.59 6.65
C PHE A 449 -9.16 -6.08 7.80
N VAL A 450 -8.74 -4.82 7.69
CA VAL A 450 -8.09 -4.10 8.77
C VAL A 450 -8.87 -2.83 9.02
N ARG A 451 -9.26 -2.60 10.27
CA ARG A 451 -9.75 -1.31 10.76
C ARG A 451 -8.71 -0.77 11.73
N ALA A 452 -8.09 0.36 11.41
CA ALA A 452 -7.08 0.95 12.28
C ALA A 452 -7.41 2.38 12.68
N SER A 453 -7.01 2.77 13.89
CA SER A 453 -6.95 4.16 14.35
C SER A 453 -5.57 4.46 14.91
N MET A 454 -5.08 5.68 14.63
CA MET A 454 -3.85 6.22 15.20
C MET A 454 -4.13 7.62 15.75
N PRO A 455 -3.53 8.02 16.88
CA PRO A 455 -3.77 9.33 17.47
C PRO A 455 -3.53 10.47 16.48
N GLY A 456 -4.47 11.41 16.42
CA GLY A 456 -4.39 12.59 15.53
C GLY A 456 -4.61 12.31 14.05
N ARG A 457 -5.03 11.11 13.65
CA ARG A 457 -5.27 10.72 12.25
C ARG A 457 -6.68 10.16 12.09
N ALA A 458 -7.22 10.21 10.87
CA ALA A 458 -8.48 9.56 10.57
C ALA A 458 -8.35 8.05 10.80
N ALA A 459 -9.33 7.44 11.46
CA ALA A 459 -9.44 5.99 11.49
C ALA A 459 -9.90 5.51 10.11
N TRP A 460 -9.48 4.31 9.71
CA TRP A 460 -9.76 3.78 8.40
C TRP A 460 -10.06 2.28 8.44
N PHE A 461 -10.72 1.79 7.38
CA PHE A 461 -11.04 0.41 7.13
C PHE A 461 -10.65 0.07 5.69
N ALA A 462 -10.10 -1.12 5.45
CA ALA A 462 -9.78 -1.57 4.10
C ALA A 462 -9.73 -3.10 3.95
N LEU A 463 -10.03 -3.58 2.74
CA LEU A 463 -9.61 -4.91 2.31
C LEU A 463 -8.09 -4.93 2.17
N THR A 464 -7.45 -6.00 2.64
CA THR A 464 -6.01 -6.20 2.58
C THR A 464 -5.71 -7.60 2.04
N TYR A 465 -4.92 -7.65 0.98
CA TYR A 465 -4.31 -8.89 0.52
C TYR A 465 -3.18 -9.29 1.46
N ALA A 466 -3.05 -10.59 1.77
CA ALA A 466 -2.06 -11.02 2.74
C ALA A 466 -0.63 -10.59 2.34
N GLY A 467 0.01 -9.80 3.19
CA GLY A 467 1.37 -9.29 2.99
C GLY A 467 1.46 -7.98 2.20
N GLU A 468 0.35 -7.44 1.72
CA GLU A 468 0.29 -6.12 1.10
C GLU A 468 -0.13 -5.03 2.09
N LEU A 469 0.20 -3.78 1.78
CA LEU A 469 -0.37 -2.63 2.46
C LEU A 469 -1.89 -2.63 2.33
N PRO A 470 -2.64 -2.19 3.36
CA PRO A 470 -4.09 -2.06 3.28
C PRO A 470 -4.56 -1.22 2.08
N SER A 471 -5.71 -1.61 1.48
CA SER A 471 -6.48 -0.94 0.41
C SER A 471 -6.05 -1.11 -1.05
N THR A 472 -5.53 -2.28 -1.41
CA THR A 472 -5.23 -2.62 -2.82
C THR A 472 -6.47 -2.95 -3.66
N ALA A 473 -7.66 -2.71 -3.10
CA ALA A 473 -8.99 -3.02 -3.64
C ALA A 473 -9.98 -1.91 -3.27
N PHE A 474 -10.42 -1.86 -2.01
CA PHE A 474 -11.32 -0.82 -1.51
C PHE A 474 -11.09 -0.48 -0.04
N GLY A 475 -11.57 0.70 0.37
CA GLY A 475 -11.49 1.15 1.75
C GLY A 475 -12.23 2.45 2.01
N ALA A 476 -12.24 2.87 3.28
CA ALA A 476 -12.88 4.09 3.74
C ALA A 476 -12.20 4.65 5.00
N ASN A 477 -12.40 5.94 5.29
CA ASN A 477 -11.90 6.58 6.50
C ASN A 477 -12.93 7.52 7.17
N THR A 478 -12.65 7.89 8.42
CA THR A 478 -13.52 8.78 9.22
C THR A 478 -13.51 10.24 8.77
N ALA A 479 -12.60 10.63 7.86
CA ALA A 479 -12.59 11.95 7.24
C ALA A 479 -13.63 12.08 6.12
N GLY A 480 -14.30 10.98 5.77
CA GLY A 480 -15.39 10.96 4.80
C GLY A 480 -14.95 10.53 3.41
N VAL A 481 -13.75 9.95 3.26
CA VAL A 481 -13.26 9.40 1.99
C VAL A 481 -13.51 7.90 1.95
N ALA A 482 -14.10 7.39 0.88
CA ALA A 482 -14.14 5.98 0.54
C ALA A 482 -13.71 5.76 -0.91
N PHE A 483 -13.25 4.57 -1.25
CA PHE A 483 -12.85 4.26 -2.62
C PHE A 483 -12.90 2.78 -2.98
N THR A 484 -13.02 2.50 -4.27
CA THR A 484 -12.71 1.21 -4.91
C THR A 484 -11.65 1.42 -6.00
N LEU A 485 -10.94 0.36 -6.38
CA LEU A 485 -9.79 0.42 -7.27
C LEU A 485 -9.77 -0.77 -8.23
N ASN A 486 -9.56 -0.48 -9.52
CA ASN A 486 -9.21 -1.48 -10.53
C ASN A 486 -7.78 -1.23 -11.00
N ALA A 487 -6.98 -2.30 -11.12
CA ALA A 487 -5.68 -2.22 -11.77
C ALA A 487 -5.85 -1.85 -13.26
N LEU A 488 -5.01 -0.97 -13.78
CA LEU A 488 -4.89 -0.70 -15.22
C LEU A 488 -3.47 -1.01 -15.69
N TYR A 489 -3.33 -1.45 -16.94
CA TYR A 489 -2.10 -2.05 -17.44
C TYR A 489 -1.50 -1.24 -18.60
N PRO A 490 -0.91 -0.06 -18.33
CA PRO A 490 -0.17 0.67 -19.36
C PRO A 490 0.99 -0.19 -19.90
N THR A 491 1.35 0.01 -21.17
CA THR A 491 2.48 -0.72 -21.78
C THR A 491 3.84 -0.23 -21.30
N ASP A 492 3.88 0.99 -20.78
CA ASP A 492 5.03 1.68 -20.22
C ASP A 492 4.88 1.89 -18.72
N ALA A 493 6.01 1.99 -18.03
CA ALA A 493 6.06 2.28 -16.60
C ALA A 493 7.17 3.31 -16.30
N VAL A 494 6.93 4.18 -15.32
CA VAL A 494 7.97 5.08 -14.80
C VAL A 494 8.87 4.29 -13.86
N LEU A 495 10.19 4.32 -14.10
CA LEU A 495 11.17 3.58 -13.32
C LEU A 495 12.14 4.51 -12.56
N PRO A 496 12.39 4.28 -11.26
CA PRO A 496 11.75 3.27 -10.40
C PRO A 496 10.27 3.60 -10.09
N GLY A 497 9.84 4.85 -10.21
CA GLY A 497 8.44 5.26 -10.02
C GLY A 497 7.88 5.00 -8.61
N LEU A 498 6.71 5.58 -8.34
CA LEU A 498 5.96 5.39 -7.10
C LEU A 498 4.96 4.25 -7.26
N GLY A 499 5.01 3.30 -6.34
CA GLY A 499 4.22 2.08 -6.34
C GLY A 499 2.77 2.33 -6.00
N ARG A 500 1.90 1.62 -6.72
CA ARG A 500 0.45 1.73 -6.62
C ARG A 500 -0.03 1.49 -5.19
N ASN A 501 0.42 0.41 -4.56
CA ASN A 501 -0.04 0.02 -3.22
C ASN A 501 0.28 1.08 -2.14
N PHE A 502 1.42 1.77 -2.25
CA PHE A 502 1.78 2.86 -1.32
C PHE A 502 0.84 4.06 -1.45
N LEU A 503 0.48 4.41 -2.69
CA LEU A 503 -0.44 5.49 -2.97
C LEU A 503 -1.88 5.13 -2.60
N SER A 504 -2.30 3.88 -2.82
CA SER A 504 -3.61 3.41 -2.35
C SER A 504 -3.69 3.46 -0.82
N ARG A 505 -2.64 3.00 -0.13
CA ARG A 505 -2.54 3.12 1.34
C ARG A 505 -2.61 4.57 1.81
N ARG A 506 -2.04 5.51 1.03
CA ARG A 506 -2.11 6.94 1.31
C ARG A 506 -3.52 7.51 1.17
N LEU A 507 -4.36 6.97 0.29
CA LEU A 507 -5.77 7.40 0.17
C LEU A 507 -6.54 7.19 1.47
N LEU A 508 -6.26 6.12 2.22
CA LEU A 508 -6.89 5.88 3.53
C LEU A 508 -6.57 6.97 4.56
N ASP A 509 -5.46 7.69 4.38
CA ASP A 509 -5.03 8.75 5.28
C ASP A 509 -5.49 10.15 4.83
N ALA A 510 -6.13 10.27 3.65
CA ALA A 510 -6.58 11.55 3.13
C ALA A 510 -7.63 12.20 4.03
N ALA A 511 -7.45 13.47 4.37
CA ALA A 511 -8.35 14.24 5.23
C ALA A 511 -9.57 14.80 4.48
N SER A 512 -9.60 14.71 3.15
CA SER A 512 -10.75 15.08 2.33
C SER A 512 -10.72 14.40 0.96
N ASP A 513 -11.84 14.50 0.24
CA ASP A 513 -11.99 14.17 -1.17
C ASP A 513 -10.99 14.94 -2.06
N GLN A 514 -10.68 16.21 -1.75
CA GLN A 514 -9.67 16.98 -2.48
C GLN A 514 -8.26 16.44 -2.25
N GLU A 515 -7.91 16.10 -1.01
CA GLU A 515 -6.61 15.50 -0.73
C GLU A 515 -6.48 14.12 -1.38
N ALA A 516 -7.54 13.31 -1.33
CA ALA A 516 -7.57 12.02 -2.01
C ALA A 516 -7.34 12.16 -3.53
N LEU A 517 -7.96 13.15 -4.17
CA LEU A 517 -7.71 13.46 -5.58
C LEU A 517 -6.27 13.92 -5.82
N ALA A 518 -5.70 14.74 -4.93
CA ALA A 518 -4.31 15.17 -5.02
C ALA A 518 -3.32 14.00 -4.92
N VAL A 519 -3.62 12.98 -4.10
CA VAL A 519 -2.84 11.73 -4.03
C VAL A 519 -2.83 11.01 -5.37
N LEU A 520 -3.97 10.96 -6.07
CA LEU A 520 -4.09 10.32 -7.39
C LEU A 520 -3.37 11.08 -8.52
N GLY A 521 -3.10 12.38 -8.34
CA GLY A 521 -2.36 13.21 -9.28
C GLY A 521 -0.88 13.41 -8.94
N VAL A 522 -0.31 12.66 -7.97
CA VAL A 522 1.11 12.78 -7.61
C VAL A 522 1.99 12.41 -8.81
N GLU A 523 3.01 13.22 -9.06
CA GLU A 523 3.99 12.99 -10.13
C GLU A 523 4.83 11.73 -9.85
N GLY A 524 5.24 11.04 -10.92
CA GLY A 524 6.18 9.92 -10.83
C GLY A 524 5.55 8.59 -10.46
N GLN A 525 4.23 8.44 -10.58
CA GLN A 525 3.56 7.14 -10.46
C GLN A 525 4.08 6.15 -11.49
N ALA A 526 4.39 4.93 -11.04
CA ALA A 526 5.00 3.91 -11.88
C ALA A 526 4.02 3.38 -12.94
N THR A 527 2.80 3.04 -12.52
CA THR A 527 1.79 2.36 -13.33
C THR A 527 0.41 3.02 -13.19
N GLY A 528 -0.63 2.33 -13.67
CA GLY A 528 -1.99 2.83 -13.79
C GLY A 528 -3.03 2.21 -12.86
N ARG A 529 -4.15 2.91 -12.70
CA ARG A 529 -5.34 2.42 -11.97
C ARG A 529 -6.59 3.24 -12.30
N SER A 530 -7.75 2.64 -12.13
CA SER A 530 -9.04 3.33 -12.07
C SER A 530 -9.48 3.37 -10.61
N VAL A 531 -9.81 4.54 -10.08
CA VAL A 531 -10.24 4.71 -8.68
C VAL A 531 -11.58 5.41 -8.64
N ASN A 532 -12.58 4.78 -8.03
CA ASN A 532 -13.82 5.45 -7.69
C ASN A 532 -13.64 6.13 -6.34
N LEU A 533 -13.47 7.45 -6.32
CA LEU A 533 -13.46 8.25 -5.10
C LEU A 533 -14.90 8.60 -4.70
N MET A 534 -15.24 8.27 -3.47
CA MET A 534 -16.54 8.52 -2.86
C MET A 534 -16.39 9.48 -1.68
N ALA A 535 -17.16 10.55 -1.71
CA ALA A 535 -17.42 11.35 -0.53
C ALA A 535 -18.58 10.71 0.24
N THR A 536 -18.37 10.38 1.50
CA THR A 536 -19.39 9.72 2.33
C THR A 536 -20.08 10.70 3.27
N THR A 537 -19.52 11.89 3.49
CA THR A 537 -20.03 12.90 4.42
C THR A 537 -21.44 13.36 4.04
N PRO A 538 -22.40 13.46 5.00
CA PRO A 538 -23.77 13.81 4.67
C PRO A 538 -23.82 15.23 4.10
N GLY A 539 -24.59 15.43 3.03
CA GLY A 539 -24.67 16.70 2.31
C GLY A 539 -23.51 16.98 1.35
N ARG A 540 -22.48 16.12 1.32
CA ARG A 540 -21.36 16.18 0.37
C ARG A 540 -21.18 14.86 -0.38
N GLN A 541 -22.19 13.98 -0.38
CA GLN A 541 -22.05 12.67 -1.02
C GLN A 541 -21.87 12.80 -2.53
N GLY A 542 -20.97 12.00 -3.08
CA GLY A 542 -20.67 12.01 -4.50
C GLY A 542 -19.72 10.89 -4.88
N VAL A 543 -19.70 10.56 -6.17
CA VAL A 543 -18.80 9.56 -6.76
C VAL A 543 -18.08 10.23 -7.94
N VAL A 544 -16.76 10.10 -7.96
CA VAL A 544 -15.91 10.49 -9.09
C VAL A 544 -15.00 9.32 -9.42
N ASN A 545 -15.07 8.82 -10.65
CA ASN A 545 -14.09 7.87 -11.16
C ASN A 545 -12.88 8.62 -11.71
N VAL A 546 -11.68 8.15 -11.37
CA VAL A 546 -10.41 8.73 -11.77
C VAL A 546 -9.57 7.66 -12.46
N GLU A 547 -9.36 7.78 -13.77
CA GLU A 547 -8.38 6.96 -14.48
C GLU A 547 -7.02 7.62 -14.35
N VAL A 548 -6.03 6.91 -13.81
CA VAL A 548 -4.67 7.40 -13.56
C VAL A 548 -3.69 6.63 -14.44
N GLY A 549 -2.84 7.36 -15.16
CA GLY A 549 -1.75 6.85 -15.98
C GLY A 549 -0.37 7.00 -15.31
N PRO A 550 0.67 6.39 -15.92
CA PRO A 550 2.05 6.61 -15.51
C PRO A 550 2.39 8.12 -15.44
N GLY A 551 3.30 8.46 -14.53
CA GLY A 551 3.74 9.84 -14.31
C GLY A 551 2.73 10.74 -13.58
N GLY A 552 1.53 10.24 -13.25
CA GLY A 552 0.49 10.99 -12.55
C GLY A 552 -0.52 11.70 -13.47
N SER A 553 -0.54 11.36 -14.76
CA SER A 553 -1.62 11.78 -15.67
C SER A 553 -2.96 11.21 -15.20
N TYR A 554 -4.06 11.95 -15.38
CA TYR A 554 -5.38 11.43 -15.00
C TYR A 554 -6.53 12.04 -15.81
N ASP A 555 -7.66 11.33 -15.82
CA ASP A 555 -8.95 11.77 -16.36
C ASP A 555 -10.08 11.51 -15.36
N LEU A 556 -11.10 12.39 -15.34
CA LEU A 556 -12.20 12.36 -14.37
C LEU A 556 -13.56 12.09 -15.04
N LEU A 557 -14.30 11.13 -14.49
CA LEU A 557 -15.70 10.90 -14.81
C LEU A 557 -16.55 11.07 -13.55
N GLN A 558 -17.44 12.06 -13.58
CA GLN A 558 -18.41 12.30 -12.53
C GLN A 558 -19.81 11.90 -13.01
N LEU A 559 -20.57 11.20 -12.16
CA LEU A 559 -22.00 10.97 -12.42
C LEU A 559 -22.72 12.32 -12.49
N ARG A 560 -23.54 12.53 -13.53
CA ARG A 560 -24.23 13.79 -13.77
C ARG A 560 -25.11 14.18 -12.56
N PRO A 561 -24.86 15.33 -11.91
CA PRO A 561 -25.65 15.76 -10.75
C PRO A 561 -27.12 16.07 -11.07
N GLU A 562 -27.41 16.42 -12.32
CA GLU A 562 -28.73 16.88 -12.77
C GLU A 562 -29.46 15.83 -13.63
N ALA A 563 -28.99 14.57 -13.65
CA ALA A 563 -29.66 13.50 -14.38
C ALA A 563 -29.57 12.15 -13.66
N ASP A 564 -30.45 11.23 -14.05
CA ASP A 564 -30.22 9.80 -13.85
C ASP A 564 -29.01 9.38 -14.67
N ASP A 565 -28.05 8.74 -14.02
CA ASP A 565 -26.77 8.41 -14.62
C ASP A 565 -26.15 7.17 -14.00
N TRP A 566 -25.39 6.44 -14.81
CA TRP A 566 -24.66 5.26 -14.36
C TRP A 566 -23.47 4.96 -15.27
N TYR A 567 -22.50 4.21 -14.76
CA TYR A 567 -21.43 3.64 -15.57
C TYR A 567 -20.99 2.28 -15.04
N PHE A 568 -20.29 1.55 -15.91
CA PHE A 568 -19.54 0.35 -15.59
C PHE A 568 -18.06 0.59 -15.89
N HIS A 569 -17.16 0.10 -15.04
CA HIS A 569 -15.71 0.16 -15.25
C HIS A 569 -15.05 -1.19 -14.97
N ALA A 570 -14.00 -1.50 -15.72
CA ALA A 570 -13.23 -2.76 -15.65
C ALA A 570 -11.72 -2.46 -15.54
N ASN A 571 -10.84 -3.23 -16.18
CA ASN A 571 -9.38 -3.08 -16.05
C ASN A 571 -8.73 -2.50 -17.32
N ALA A 572 -9.50 -1.72 -18.07
CA ALA A 572 -9.04 -1.00 -19.25
C ALA A 572 -9.26 0.51 -19.10
N TYR A 573 -8.29 1.30 -19.59
CA TYR A 573 -8.50 2.73 -19.80
C TYR A 573 -9.60 2.92 -20.84
N ALA A 574 -10.64 3.66 -20.46
CA ALA A 574 -11.74 4.01 -21.34
C ALA A 574 -11.68 5.47 -21.80
N ARG A 575 -11.01 6.35 -21.05
CA ARG A 575 -11.04 7.81 -21.26
C ARG A 575 -9.66 8.41 -21.38
N LEU A 576 -8.73 8.02 -20.51
CA LEU A 576 -7.34 8.46 -20.63
C LEU A 576 -6.71 7.75 -21.84
N PRO A 577 -6.15 8.47 -22.83
CA PRO A 577 -5.59 7.87 -24.04
C PRO A 577 -4.20 7.28 -23.78
N GLN A 578 -4.13 6.33 -22.86
CA GLN A 578 -2.89 5.66 -22.44
C GLN A 578 -2.69 4.37 -23.25
N PRO A 579 -1.51 4.17 -23.88
CA PRO A 579 -1.13 2.88 -24.42
C PRO A 579 -1.19 1.79 -23.35
N GLN A 580 -1.94 0.73 -23.62
CA GLN A 580 -2.25 -0.30 -22.63
C GLN A 580 -2.21 -1.70 -23.23
N LYS A 581 -1.93 -2.70 -22.38
CA LYS A 581 -2.14 -4.11 -22.74
C LYS A 581 -3.63 -4.35 -22.90
N THR A 582 -4.01 -5.09 -23.94
CA THR A 582 -5.40 -5.50 -24.11
C THR A 582 -5.71 -6.67 -23.19
N ASP A 583 -6.69 -6.50 -22.30
CA ASP A 583 -7.24 -7.57 -21.48
C ASP A 583 -8.58 -8.03 -22.04
N ASN A 584 -8.62 -9.26 -22.58
CA ASN A 584 -9.85 -9.83 -23.14
C ASN A 584 -10.98 -9.89 -22.12
N SER A 585 -10.68 -10.14 -20.83
CA SER A 585 -11.71 -10.20 -19.80
C SER A 585 -12.41 -8.85 -19.65
N SER A 586 -11.65 -7.75 -19.57
CA SER A 586 -12.20 -6.39 -19.52
C SER A 586 -13.08 -6.07 -20.72
N VAL A 587 -12.65 -6.41 -21.93
CA VAL A 587 -13.43 -6.18 -23.16
C VAL A 587 -14.79 -6.89 -23.08
N HIS A 588 -14.78 -8.17 -22.70
CA HIS A 588 -16.00 -8.97 -22.57
C HIS A 588 -16.92 -8.46 -21.47
N ARG A 589 -16.39 -8.18 -20.27
CA ARG A 589 -17.19 -7.67 -19.14
C ARG A 589 -17.81 -6.32 -19.45
N MET A 590 -17.09 -5.41 -20.11
CA MET A 590 -17.62 -4.13 -20.57
C MET A 590 -18.72 -4.31 -21.63
N ALA A 591 -18.49 -5.19 -22.62
CA ALA A 591 -19.49 -5.50 -23.65
C ALA A 591 -20.74 -6.17 -23.05
N ARG A 592 -20.58 -6.99 -22.01
CA ARG A 592 -21.69 -7.59 -21.27
C ARG A 592 -22.44 -6.56 -20.44
N ALA A 593 -21.74 -5.70 -19.72
CA ALA A 593 -22.34 -4.63 -18.92
C ALA A 593 -23.16 -3.66 -19.78
N ALA A 594 -22.72 -3.35 -21.00
CA ALA A 594 -23.42 -2.48 -21.95
C ALA A 594 -24.80 -3.03 -22.40
N GLN A 595 -25.09 -4.31 -22.16
CA GLN A 595 -26.39 -4.94 -22.48
C GLN A 595 -27.43 -4.75 -21.36
N PHE A 596 -27.01 -4.31 -20.17
CA PHE A 596 -27.92 -4.08 -19.06
C PHE A 596 -28.63 -2.72 -19.18
N PRO A 597 -29.90 -2.62 -18.76
CA PRO A 597 -30.56 -1.33 -18.62
C PRO A 597 -29.94 -0.55 -17.45
N LEU A 598 -30.26 0.75 -17.41
CA LEU A 598 -29.92 1.60 -16.27
C LEU A 598 -30.40 0.96 -14.95
N PRO A 599 -29.48 0.70 -13.99
CA PRO A 599 -29.84 0.08 -12.72
C PRO A 599 -30.79 0.98 -11.92
N SER A 600 -31.86 0.40 -11.38
CA SER A 600 -32.90 1.17 -10.67
C SER A 600 -32.87 0.95 -9.14
N SER A 601 -32.09 -0.02 -8.69
CA SER A 601 -32.04 -0.51 -7.32
C SER A 601 -30.70 -1.17 -6.97
N ALA A 602 -30.43 -1.38 -5.67
CA ALA A 602 -29.31 -2.20 -5.21
C ALA A 602 -29.33 -3.63 -5.76
N ARG A 603 -30.53 -4.21 -5.94
CA ARG A 603 -30.69 -5.54 -6.52
C ARG A 603 -30.19 -5.59 -7.96
N ASP A 604 -30.43 -4.54 -8.74
CA ASP A 604 -29.98 -4.47 -10.15
C ASP A 604 -28.46 -4.36 -10.22
N VAL A 605 -27.85 -3.53 -9.37
CA VAL A 605 -26.39 -3.42 -9.24
C VAL A 605 -25.76 -4.78 -8.90
N LEU A 606 -26.31 -5.48 -7.92
CA LEU A 606 -25.85 -6.81 -7.52
C LEU A 606 -26.13 -7.88 -8.59
N ALA A 607 -27.19 -7.73 -9.39
CA ALA A 607 -27.48 -8.63 -10.51
C ALA A 607 -26.44 -8.48 -11.63
N ILE A 608 -26.01 -7.25 -11.94
CA ILE A 608 -24.92 -6.98 -12.90
C ILE A 608 -23.61 -7.56 -12.39
N LEU A 609 -23.23 -7.23 -11.16
CA LEU A 609 -21.99 -7.73 -10.55
C LEU A 609 -22.00 -9.25 -10.33
N GLY A 610 -23.18 -9.86 -10.23
CA GLY A 610 -23.35 -11.30 -10.15
C GLY A 610 -23.47 -12.01 -11.50
N ASP A 611 -23.44 -11.30 -12.63
CA ASP A 611 -23.71 -11.87 -13.94
C ASP A 611 -22.65 -12.91 -14.35
N THR A 612 -23.12 -14.04 -14.86
CA THR A 612 -22.28 -15.18 -15.29
C THR A 612 -22.68 -15.64 -16.70
N ALA A 613 -23.31 -14.76 -17.49
CA ALA A 613 -23.88 -15.17 -18.76
C ALA A 613 -22.82 -15.30 -19.85
N ASP A 614 -21.76 -14.49 -19.80
CA ASP A 614 -20.56 -14.73 -20.59
C ASP A 614 -19.80 -15.92 -19.97
N THR A 615 -19.78 -17.06 -20.68
CA THR A 615 -19.15 -18.29 -20.19
C THR A 615 -17.62 -18.28 -20.31
N GLN A 616 -17.05 -17.35 -21.09
CA GLN A 616 -15.62 -17.23 -21.26
C GLN A 616 -15.03 -16.27 -20.22
N PHE A 617 -15.64 -15.09 -20.08
CA PHE A 617 -15.18 -14.02 -19.20
C PHE A 617 -16.37 -13.35 -18.47
N PRO A 618 -16.99 -14.05 -17.50
CA PRO A 618 -18.13 -13.52 -16.76
C PRO A 618 -17.74 -12.29 -15.91
N ILE A 619 -18.72 -11.44 -15.58
CA ILE A 619 -18.53 -10.35 -14.61
C ILE A 619 -18.30 -10.91 -13.20
N TYR A 620 -19.05 -11.94 -12.82
CA TYR A 620 -18.83 -12.70 -11.59
C TYR A 620 -18.02 -13.95 -11.87
N ARG A 621 -16.82 -14.03 -11.29
CA ARG A 621 -15.82 -15.03 -11.63
C ARG A 621 -15.84 -16.20 -10.66
N THR A 622 -15.87 -17.41 -11.19
CA THR A 622 -16.01 -18.66 -10.41
C THR A 622 -14.92 -19.69 -10.72
N GLY A 623 -13.76 -19.24 -11.21
CA GLY A 623 -12.69 -20.10 -11.68
C GLY A 623 -12.59 -20.15 -13.20
N ASP A 624 -12.79 -19.02 -13.88
CA ASP A 624 -12.44 -18.93 -15.30
C ASP A 624 -10.91 -19.00 -15.49
N TYR A 625 -10.44 -19.09 -16.74
CA TYR A 625 -9.06 -19.45 -17.08
C TYR A 625 -8.61 -20.81 -16.51
N GLY A 626 -9.49 -21.82 -16.54
CA GLY A 626 -9.17 -23.16 -16.03
C GLY A 626 -9.02 -23.22 -14.51
N GLY A 627 -9.84 -22.47 -13.77
CA GLY A 627 -9.83 -22.45 -12.31
C GLY A 627 -8.81 -21.49 -11.71
N LEU A 628 -8.33 -20.50 -12.47
CA LEU A 628 -7.28 -19.60 -12.04
C LEU A 628 -7.82 -18.38 -11.30
N VAL A 629 -8.94 -17.79 -11.72
CA VAL A 629 -9.39 -16.49 -11.20
C VAL A 629 -10.82 -16.52 -10.66
N TYR A 630 -11.04 -15.82 -9.54
CA TYR A 630 -12.29 -15.83 -8.78
C TYR A 630 -12.65 -14.44 -8.30
N THR A 631 -13.95 -14.16 -8.19
CA THR A 631 -14.44 -13.03 -7.42
C THR A 631 -14.29 -13.35 -5.95
N LEU A 632 -13.35 -12.66 -5.29
CA LEU A 632 -13.02 -12.88 -3.89
C LEU A 632 -14.12 -12.38 -2.98
N CYS A 633 -14.70 -11.23 -3.29
CA CYS A 633 -15.86 -10.64 -2.64
C CYS A 633 -16.50 -9.58 -3.54
N THR A 634 -17.76 -9.27 -3.29
CA THR A 634 -18.43 -8.09 -3.84
C THR A 634 -18.68 -7.11 -2.70
N VAL A 635 -18.45 -5.81 -2.91
CA VAL A 635 -18.84 -4.76 -1.96
C VAL A 635 -19.86 -3.83 -2.60
N LEU A 636 -20.86 -3.40 -1.83
CA LEU A 636 -21.84 -2.39 -2.22
C LEU A 636 -21.83 -1.24 -1.21
N PHE A 637 -21.55 -0.04 -1.68
CA PHE A 637 -21.69 1.21 -0.94
C PHE A 637 -23.04 1.85 -1.25
N ASP A 638 -23.83 2.08 -0.20
CA ASP A 638 -25.00 2.96 -0.24
C ASP A 638 -24.63 4.29 0.42
N LEU A 639 -24.37 5.31 -0.41
CA LEU A 639 -23.89 6.60 0.07
C LEU A 639 -24.99 7.44 0.72
N LEU A 640 -26.26 7.18 0.39
CA LEU A 640 -27.40 7.86 1.04
C LEU A 640 -27.71 7.19 2.39
N GLY A 641 -27.74 5.86 2.41
CA GLY A 641 -27.93 5.07 3.62
C GLY A 641 -26.71 5.07 4.56
N GLY A 642 -25.52 5.44 4.07
CA GLY A 642 -24.28 5.43 4.84
C GLY A 642 -23.79 4.01 5.19
N THR A 643 -24.09 3.03 4.34
CA THR A 643 -23.77 1.61 4.59
C THR A 643 -22.79 1.06 3.57
N MET A 644 -22.04 0.03 3.97
CA MET A 644 -21.19 -0.77 3.11
C MET A 644 -21.53 -2.25 3.36
N THR A 645 -21.91 -3.00 2.34
CA THR A 645 -22.21 -4.42 2.49
C THR A 645 -21.21 -5.21 1.69
N VAL A 646 -20.49 -6.12 2.35
CA VAL A 646 -19.63 -7.08 1.67
C VAL A 646 -20.44 -8.35 1.46
N PHE A 647 -20.29 -8.99 0.32
CA PHE A 647 -20.95 -10.24 -0.04
C PHE A 647 -19.88 -11.30 -0.26
N HIS A 648 -20.11 -12.48 0.30
CA HIS A 648 -19.39 -13.69 -0.05
C HIS A 648 -20.22 -14.51 -1.05
N GLY A 649 -19.56 -15.13 -2.02
CA GLY A 649 -20.28 -15.82 -3.09
C GLY A 649 -20.99 -14.85 -4.02
N ASN A 650 -21.84 -15.38 -4.90
CA ASN A 650 -22.43 -14.59 -5.98
C ASN A 650 -23.50 -13.62 -5.43
N PRO A 651 -23.34 -12.29 -5.60
CA PRO A 651 -24.25 -11.30 -5.04
C PRO A 651 -25.67 -11.38 -5.63
N LYS A 652 -25.88 -11.99 -6.83
CA LYS A 652 -27.22 -12.13 -7.42
C LYS A 652 -28.07 -13.23 -6.77
N THR A 653 -27.46 -14.23 -6.13
CA THR A 653 -28.15 -15.42 -5.61
C THR A 653 -28.63 -15.28 -4.16
N GLY A 654 -28.38 -14.13 -3.53
CA GLY A 654 -29.07 -13.74 -2.28
C GLY A 654 -28.53 -14.34 -0.98
N VAL A 655 -27.32 -14.93 -0.95
CA VAL A 655 -26.65 -15.28 0.31
C VAL A 655 -25.83 -14.08 0.78
N ALA A 656 -26.49 -13.13 1.46
CA ALA A 656 -25.84 -11.95 2.01
C ALA A 656 -25.08 -12.31 3.30
N GLY A 657 -23.79 -11.98 3.38
CA GLY A 657 -22.99 -12.13 4.59
C GLY A 657 -22.18 -10.87 4.92
N SER A 658 -22.55 -10.25 6.05
CA SER A 658 -22.01 -9.04 6.71
C SER A 658 -22.38 -7.67 6.11
N VAL A 659 -23.42 -7.08 6.69
CA VAL A 659 -23.69 -5.63 6.64
C VAL A 659 -22.70 -4.94 7.56
N LEU A 660 -21.92 -4.01 7.01
CA LEU A 660 -20.95 -3.21 7.73
C LEU A 660 -21.32 -1.73 7.58
N SER A 661 -21.99 -1.16 8.58
CA SER A 661 -22.28 0.27 8.51
C SER A 661 -20.98 1.08 8.60
N LEU A 662 -20.78 2.03 7.68
CA LEU A 662 -19.64 2.95 7.75
C LEU A 662 -19.67 3.73 9.07
N SER A 663 -20.87 4.11 9.54
CA SER A 663 -21.03 4.79 10.84
C SER A 663 -20.64 3.93 12.04
N THR A 664 -20.67 2.59 11.92
CA THR A 664 -20.29 1.68 13.01
C THR A 664 -18.80 1.33 12.95
N LEU A 665 -18.25 1.07 11.76
CA LEU A 665 -16.83 0.75 11.59
C LEU A 665 -15.94 1.98 11.76
N LEU A 666 -16.43 3.11 11.28
CA LEU A 666 -15.75 4.40 11.23
C LEU A 666 -16.70 5.46 11.81
N PRO A 667 -16.98 5.41 13.14
CA PRO A 667 -17.81 6.43 13.77
C PRO A 667 -17.21 7.79 13.46
N ARG A 668 -18.00 8.65 12.81
CA ARG A 668 -17.61 10.04 12.63
C ARG A 668 -17.47 10.63 14.02
N GLY A 669 -16.31 11.22 14.29
CA GLY A 669 -16.14 12.02 15.50
C GLY A 669 -17.31 12.99 15.60
N THR A 670 -17.87 13.11 16.80
CA THR A 670 -18.86 14.14 17.14
C THR A 670 -18.23 15.51 16.89
N TRP A 671 -18.47 16.06 15.70
CA TRP A 671 -18.29 17.48 15.43
C TRP A 671 -19.50 18.20 16.04
N GLY A 672 -19.22 19.32 16.72
CA GLY A 672 -20.08 19.97 17.71
C GLY A 672 -21.60 19.90 17.50
N GLU A 673 -22.32 19.76 18.61
CA GLU A 673 -23.77 19.90 18.75
C GLU A 673 -24.40 20.85 17.72
N ALA A 674 -24.91 20.33 16.60
CA ALA A 674 -25.96 20.95 15.77
C ALA A 674 -26.23 20.13 14.49
N ALA A 675 -26.72 18.89 14.58
CA ALA A 675 -27.37 18.26 13.40
C ALA A 675 -28.21 16.99 13.66
N ALA A 676 -28.16 16.37 14.85
CA ALA A 676 -28.73 15.02 15.02
C ALA A 676 -30.23 14.97 15.37
N ASP A 677 -30.87 16.08 15.76
CA ASP A 677 -32.21 16.03 16.39
C ASP A 677 -33.41 16.02 15.43
N GLN A 678 -33.25 16.10 14.11
CA GLN A 678 -34.40 16.24 13.21
C GLN A 678 -34.88 14.97 12.50
N HIS A 679 -34.14 13.85 12.53
CA HIS A 679 -34.49 12.69 11.70
C HIS A 679 -35.26 11.57 12.41
N HIS A 680 -35.35 11.59 13.75
CA HIS A 680 -36.03 10.53 14.51
C HIS A 680 -37.55 10.66 14.61
N GLN A 681 -38.17 11.68 13.99
CA GLN A 681 -39.63 11.88 14.03
C GLN A 681 -40.38 11.52 12.75
N ARG A 682 -39.76 10.82 11.78
CA ARG A 682 -40.45 10.36 10.55
C ARG A 682 -40.04 8.96 10.08
N LEU A 683 -40.25 7.98 10.96
CA LEU A 683 -40.71 6.64 10.60
C LEU A 683 -42.09 6.46 11.21
#